data_AF-A0A428ZQS7-F1
#
_entry.id   AF-A0A428ZQS7-F1
#
_cell.length_a   1.000
_cell.length_b   1.000
_cell.length_c   1.000
_cell.angle_alpha   90.00
_cell.angle_beta   90.00
_cell.angle_gamma   90.00
#
_symmetry.space_group_name_H-M   'P 1'
#
loop_
_entity.id
_entity.type
_entity.pdbx_description
1 polymer ?
#
loop_
_entity_poly.entity_id
_entity_poly.type
_entity_poly.pdbx_seq_one_letter_code
_entity_poly.pdbx_strand_id
1 'polypeptide(L)'
;MIRRKRFWALALVIVTCLATVILVGADKAYQAPRVRLHGGATWLASSKVGQLALLDGASAEVAAKVPVAPPGTAIRSSQLGSTGYALNLWDNSVVRVDGATLQPSQPSKPLGATLFPTPQILYALDADRGLLTALDPVTLTPRSAPHSLAAKVTPDGAIVDGGGRLWLLDQRTGDLAWFTADSRHSREHAGTAERTRIAVASGHPALLDLDQRQASLLDPETGSVLSSVRADVRPDDTVSVTGSPAERRILISIASRGLLMACTFDAACQDPIPLGAGKADLGAAVEVNNHAIVPDYSTGRVWIVNLATMRVVVDRQLFTRPVRFELLARDGIVFYNDPDSDQAGVLDLEGNVRAVSKYNPTRPETGPVEVAANSPSTPKQSSPPTNRPRSGPTGNVPPVSGPGRFEPNPPTAVGAPLADIVIKPRSRGLVGDEFELSVVSRSPIGIATARWTFGDGTEATGLVVRHRWNRPGEFQINVAPTTTIGLAAPIATATVIIEPADTPPRIDSISIDPESPRVGEPVRFSAGVSGRWPDRWEWIIQDGQGTETVSSLPEFRHTFTAPGTYTVTLAVLAGAVRVQQSRQLTVAPEPPPVRCGDVLTASAMLKSDLVCPNDIGIAIAGDNVTLDLGGHTLSTDTPSESSTGIKVAGSRTIQDTTIKNGTLTRFKTGIGLSNVSGVRLSALTVASSADANDFEKNAGDIYGVNARDVQISSTSLTGGAPFIVQDNSDIGIAKSVLSNNAQERWGRGQAICTNGSRCTISESTLKLFLVQCSSPVGESLNSSLSVESSDVDSVSIGRECDSVTVKNNSRILPFGSMGARFFTMTGNIVSPPGSDEMAMASVAITNAVIHISGNDFSGIQIGLRTSWTTGLITRNTFTANSLIGLNVDSPDPHEISHNLFTGNGHSEKDPASDVLRGGLIVDAPFNEHITVSDNRSRDNFGYGMRAVEPTTGTGNTSSGDQLGCVGIKCE
;
A
#
# COMPACT_ATOMS: atom_id res chain seq x y z
N MET A 1 -1.68 -70.37 -13.40
CA MET A 1 -1.65 -69.53 -12.18
C MET A 1 -1.34 -68.08 -12.54
N ILE A 2 -2.27 -67.34 -13.15
CA ILE A 2 -2.08 -65.91 -13.49
C ILE A 2 -3.42 -65.19 -13.25
N ARG A 3 -3.84 -65.14 -11.99
CA ARG A 3 -4.98 -64.33 -11.49
C ARG A 3 -4.84 -64.17 -9.98
N ARG A 4 -3.80 -63.45 -9.51
CA ARG A 4 -3.72 -63.00 -8.09
C ARG A 4 -2.74 -61.84 -7.79
N LYS A 5 -2.16 -61.16 -8.79
CA LYS A 5 -1.19 -60.06 -8.58
C LYS A 5 -1.67 -58.66 -9.00
N ARG A 6 -2.98 -58.39 -9.00
CA ARG A 6 -3.53 -57.04 -9.28
C ARG A 6 -4.31 -56.38 -8.13
N PHE A 7 -4.41 -57.03 -6.96
CA PHE A 7 -5.18 -56.52 -5.83
C PHE A 7 -4.35 -55.82 -4.72
N TRP A 8 -3.02 -55.79 -4.83
CA TRP A 8 -2.14 -55.15 -3.81
C TRP A 8 -1.58 -53.78 -4.22
N ALA A 9 -1.83 -53.31 -5.45
CA ALA A 9 -1.38 -51.99 -5.90
C ALA A 9 -2.40 -50.87 -5.65
N LEU A 10 -3.69 -51.19 -5.47
CA LEU A 10 -4.73 -50.17 -5.24
C LEU A 10 -4.90 -49.77 -3.76
N ALA A 11 -4.47 -50.60 -2.82
CA ALA A 11 -4.59 -50.28 -1.39
C ALA A 11 -3.53 -49.29 -0.88
N LEU A 12 -2.38 -49.18 -1.55
CA LEU A 12 -1.30 -48.26 -1.15
C LEU A 12 -1.52 -46.81 -1.64
N VAL A 13 -2.31 -46.63 -2.71
CA VAL A 13 -2.63 -45.30 -3.28
C VAL A 13 -3.79 -44.63 -2.55
N ILE A 14 -4.71 -45.41 -1.97
CA ILE A 14 -5.87 -44.85 -1.23
C ILE A 14 -5.49 -44.46 0.21
N VAL A 15 -4.51 -45.12 0.84
CA VAL A 15 -4.01 -44.74 2.18
C VAL A 15 -3.08 -43.52 2.13
N THR A 16 -2.38 -43.31 1.01
CA THR A 16 -1.58 -42.08 0.82
C THR A 16 -2.47 -40.86 0.51
N CYS A 17 -3.55 -41.03 -0.25
CA CYS A 17 -4.49 -39.93 -0.52
C CYS A 17 -5.36 -39.51 0.70
N LEU A 18 -5.74 -40.43 1.60
CA LEU A 18 -6.49 -40.04 2.81
C LEU A 18 -5.61 -39.43 3.91
N ALA A 19 -4.32 -39.79 4.00
CA ALA A 19 -3.39 -39.14 4.92
C ALA A 19 -3.02 -37.71 4.46
N THR A 20 -2.96 -37.45 3.14
CA THR A 20 -2.79 -36.10 2.60
C THR A 20 -4.04 -35.23 2.70
N VAL A 21 -5.25 -35.82 2.74
CA VAL A 21 -6.50 -35.05 2.87
C VAL A 21 -6.83 -34.71 4.33
N ILE A 22 -6.25 -35.40 5.33
CA ILE A 22 -6.42 -35.04 6.75
C ILE A 22 -5.35 -34.05 7.24
N LEU A 23 -4.21 -33.90 6.55
CA LEU A 23 -3.19 -32.88 6.87
C LEU A 23 -3.42 -31.50 6.21
N VAL A 24 -4.47 -31.35 5.39
CA VAL A 24 -4.87 -30.05 4.79
C VAL A 24 -6.06 -29.40 5.52
N GLY A 25 -6.51 -30.00 6.63
CA GLY A 25 -7.73 -29.58 7.36
C GLY A 25 -7.52 -28.85 8.69
N ALA A 26 -6.29 -28.67 9.16
CA ALA A 26 -6.03 -28.12 10.50
C ALA A 26 -4.99 -26.98 10.45
N ASP A 27 -5.33 -25.88 9.77
CA ASP A 27 -4.81 -24.55 10.12
C ASP A 27 -5.79 -23.42 9.75
N LYS A 28 -7.09 -23.71 9.83
CA LYS A 28 -8.10 -22.67 10.10
C LYS A 28 -8.08 -22.33 11.60
N ALA A 29 -6.93 -21.89 12.09
CA ALA A 29 -6.87 -21.17 13.35
C ALA A 29 -7.36 -19.75 13.09
N TYR A 30 -8.45 -19.41 13.78
CA TYR A 30 -9.11 -18.11 13.80
C TYR A 30 -8.16 -16.92 13.61
N GLN A 31 -8.54 -16.07 12.66
CA GLN A 31 -8.10 -14.67 12.57
C GLN A 31 -8.32 -13.99 13.93
N ALA A 32 -7.25 -13.88 14.71
CA ALA A 32 -7.15 -12.86 15.73
C ALA A 32 -6.47 -11.62 15.10
N PRO A 33 -6.90 -10.39 15.41
CA PRO A 33 -6.26 -9.18 14.91
C PRO A 33 -4.78 -9.22 15.32
N ARG A 34 -3.87 -9.38 14.37
CA ARG A 34 -2.44 -9.44 14.68
C ARG A 34 -1.91 -8.02 14.90
N VAL A 35 -1.37 -7.83 16.09
CA VAL A 35 -0.67 -6.62 16.53
C VAL A 35 0.45 -6.33 15.52
N ARG A 36 0.39 -5.15 14.90
CA ARG A 36 1.48 -4.58 14.11
C ARG A 36 2.63 -4.26 15.06
N LEU A 37 3.81 -4.84 14.85
CA LEU A 37 5.02 -4.31 15.45
C LEU A 37 5.47 -3.10 14.65
N HIS A 38 5.57 -1.96 15.34
CA HIS A 38 5.97 -0.68 14.78
C HIS A 38 7.40 -0.76 14.19
N GLY A 39 7.67 -0.02 13.10
CA GLY A 39 9.04 0.24 12.66
C GLY A 39 9.82 0.92 13.78
N GLY A 40 11.08 0.53 14.01
CA GLY A 40 11.89 1.02 15.11
C GLY A 40 11.83 0.21 16.41
N ALA A 41 11.64 -1.12 16.37
CA ALA A 41 11.70 -1.99 17.57
C ALA A 41 12.85 -3.02 17.53
N THR A 42 13.48 -3.29 18.67
CA THR A 42 14.63 -4.22 18.77
C THR A 42 14.47 -5.29 19.86
N TRP A 43 14.93 -6.51 19.60
CA TRP A 43 14.98 -7.60 20.57
C TRP A 43 16.23 -7.51 21.44
N LEU A 44 16.05 -7.26 22.73
CA LEU A 44 17.10 -7.15 23.73
C LEU A 44 17.18 -8.41 24.60
N ALA A 45 18.38 -8.96 24.73
CA ALA A 45 18.65 -10.08 25.61
C ALA A 45 18.60 -9.67 27.10
N SER A 46 18.04 -10.54 27.94
CA SER A 46 18.04 -10.42 29.41
C SER A 46 18.42 -11.74 30.06
N SER A 47 19.72 -11.95 30.30
CA SER A 47 20.28 -13.19 30.86
C SER A 47 19.70 -13.54 32.24
N LYS A 48 19.49 -12.53 33.10
CA LYS A 48 18.99 -12.73 34.47
C LYS A 48 17.63 -13.43 34.51
N VAL A 49 16.76 -13.16 33.54
CA VAL A 49 15.41 -13.74 33.44
C VAL A 49 15.25 -14.75 32.31
N GLY A 50 16.27 -14.93 31.45
CA GLY A 50 16.22 -15.84 30.31
C GLY A 50 15.21 -15.43 29.24
N GLN A 51 15.07 -14.13 28.98
CA GLN A 51 14.06 -13.57 28.08
C GLN A 51 14.67 -12.71 26.97
N LEU A 52 13.99 -12.69 25.82
CA LEU A 52 14.10 -11.57 24.87
C LEU A 52 13.00 -10.56 25.19
N ALA A 53 13.38 -9.30 25.37
CA ALA A 53 12.48 -8.18 25.54
C ALA A 53 12.44 -7.38 24.23
N LEU A 54 11.26 -7.16 23.67
CA LEU A 54 11.08 -6.32 22.48
C LEU A 54 10.87 -4.89 22.94
N LEU A 55 11.82 -4.01 22.63
CA LEU A 55 11.78 -2.60 22.98
C LEU A 55 11.31 -1.80 21.77
N ASP A 56 10.21 -1.05 21.91
CA ASP A 56 9.75 -0.07 20.94
C ASP A 56 10.54 1.23 21.10
N GLY A 57 11.23 1.64 20.04
CA GLY A 57 12.09 2.82 20.03
C GLY A 57 11.34 4.15 20.09
N ALA A 58 10.12 4.21 19.56
CA ALA A 58 9.35 5.46 19.52
C ALA A 58 8.80 5.83 20.91
N SER A 59 8.23 4.83 21.61
CA SER A 59 7.70 5.00 22.97
C SER A 59 8.77 4.83 24.04
N ALA A 60 9.88 4.14 23.75
CA ALA A 60 10.81 3.62 24.75
C ALA A 60 10.10 2.72 25.78
N GLU A 61 9.24 1.82 25.30
CA GLU A 61 8.51 0.86 26.14
C GLU A 61 8.79 -0.59 25.73
N VAL A 62 8.76 -1.49 26.72
CA VAL A 62 8.88 -2.93 26.48
C VAL A 62 7.55 -3.45 25.92
N ALA A 63 7.49 -3.62 24.60
CA ALA A 63 6.31 -4.08 23.87
C ALA A 63 6.03 -5.57 24.06
N ALA A 64 7.07 -6.40 24.25
CA ALA A 64 6.91 -7.83 24.50
C ALA A 64 8.04 -8.40 25.35
N LYS A 65 7.75 -9.51 26.04
CA LYS A 65 8.74 -10.31 26.76
C LYS A 65 8.51 -11.78 26.46
N VAL A 66 9.49 -12.45 25.89
CA VAL A 66 9.38 -13.84 25.47
C VAL A 66 10.43 -14.67 26.21
N PRO A 67 10.02 -15.65 27.05
CA PRO A 67 10.92 -16.62 27.64
C PRO A 67 11.58 -17.46 26.53
N VAL A 68 12.90 -17.50 26.54
CA VAL A 68 13.71 -18.22 25.54
C VAL A 68 14.74 -19.16 26.18
N ALA A 69 15.04 -18.97 27.46
CA ALA A 69 15.94 -19.80 28.24
C ALA A 69 15.55 -19.79 29.73
N PRO A 70 16.06 -20.73 30.54
CA PRO A 70 15.94 -20.64 32.00
C PRO A 70 16.56 -19.33 32.55
N PRO A 71 16.01 -18.76 33.63
CA PRO A 71 16.61 -17.59 34.29
C PRO A 71 18.07 -17.83 34.71
N GLY A 72 18.93 -16.83 34.49
CA GLY A 72 20.37 -16.90 34.76
C GLY A 72 21.19 -17.51 33.62
N THR A 73 20.55 -17.95 32.53
CA THR A 73 21.25 -18.40 31.33
C THR A 73 21.79 -17.20 30.57
N ALA A 74 23.10 -17.18 30.30
CA ALA A 74 23.70 -16.20 29.43
C ALA A 74 23.15 -16.33 28.00
N ILE A 75 22.49 -15.28 27.50
CA ILE A 75 21.86 -15.27 26.18
C ILE A 75 22.33 -14.06 25.35
N ARG A 76 22.43 -14.26 24.04
CA ARG A 76 22.65 -13.19 23.06
C ARG A 76 21.45 -13.10 22.13
N SER A 77 21.05 -11.88 21.79
CA SER A 77 20.02 -11.65 20.77
C SER A 77 20.66 -11.37 19.41
N SER A 78 20.00 -11.87 18.37
CA SER A 78 20.22 -11.48 16.99
C SER A 78 18.86 -11.28 16.34
N GLN A 79 18.76 -10.44 15.30
CA GLN A 79 17.46 -10.08 14.75
C GLN A 79 17.54 -9.87 13.24
N LEU A 80 16.50 -10.30 12.53
CA LEU A 80 16.27 -9.98 11.14
C LEU A 80 14.79 -9.65 10.94
N GLY A 81 14.49 -8.47 10.39
CA GLY A 81 13.12 -7.98 10.36
C GLY A 81 12.51 -7.98 11.78
N SER A 82 11.27 -8.43 11.95
CA SER A 82 10.64 -8.53 13.26
C SER A 82 11.03 -9.79 14.04
N THR A 83 11.72 -10.75 13.42
CA THR A 83 12.09 -12.03 14.04
C THR A 83 13.33 -11.90 14.91
N GLY A 84 13.20 -12.28 16.19
CA GLY A 84 14.31 -12.39 17.13
C GLY A 84 14.86 -13.80 17.17
N TYR A 85 16.17 -13.93 17.40
CA TYR A 85 16.86 -15.19 17.66
C TYR A 85 17.59 -15.06 18.98
N ALA A 86 17.34 -15.97 19.91
CA ALA A 86 18.07 -16.09 21.15
C ALA A 86 19.07 -17.23 21.04
N LEU A 87 20.35 -16.93 21.24
CA LEU A 87 21.40 -17.93 21.39
C LEU A 87 21.70 -18.11 22.88
N ASN A 88 21.58 -19.34 23.35
CA ASN A 88 22.02 -19.77 24.66
C ASN A 88 23.53 -20.02 24.63
N LEU A 89 24.31 -19.22 25.37
CA LEU A 89 25.77 -19.32 25.39
C LEU A 89 26.29 -20.48 26.24
N TRP A 90 25.44 -21.19 26.98
CA TRP A 90 25.82 -22.35 27.78
C TRP A 90 25.79 -23.65 26.99
N ASP A 91 24.72 -23.88 26.23
CA ASP A 91 24.53 -25.14 25.50
C ASP A 91 24.37 -24.98 23.98
N ASN A 92 24.61 -23.77 23.47
CA ASN A 92 24.54 -23.40 22.06
C ASN A 92 23.16 -23.63 21.41
N SER A 93 22.10 -23.75 22.22
CA SER A 93 20.74 -23.81 21.68
C SER A 93 20.27 -22.45 21.15
N VAL A 94 19.49 -22.51 20.08
CA VAL A 94 18.89 -21.35 19.41
C VAL A 94 17.38 -21.46 19.50
N VAL A 95 16.75 -20.37 19.92
CA VAL A 95 15.30 -20.19 19.92
C VAL A 95 14.95 -19.05 18.97
N ARG A 96 14.08 -19.32 18.01
CA ARG A 96 13.49 -18.29 17.14
C ARG A 96 12.24 -17.75 17.81
N VAL A 97 12.08 -16.43 17.86
CA VAL A 97 10.87 -15.75 18.29
C VAL A 97 10.24 -15.08 17.08
N ASP A 98 9.06 -15.54 16.69
CA ASP A 98 8.31 -14.92 15.61
C ASP A 98 7.85 -13.51 16.02
N GLY A 99 8.24 -12.47 15.28
CA GLY A 99 7.84 -11.11 15.63
C GLY A 99 6.33 -10.91 15.60
N ALA A 100 5.61 -11.51 14.65
CA ALA A 100 4.18 -11.27 14.49
C ALA A 100 3.32 -12.00 15.54
N THR A 101 3.74 -13.18 15.99
CA THR A 101 2.98 -13.97 16.98
C THR A 101 3.58 -13.94 18.38
N LEU A 102 4.82 -13.45 18.53
CA LEU A 102 5.63 -13.51 19.75
C LEU A 102 5.86 -14.94 20.26
N GLN A 103 5.66 -15.95 19.41
CA GLN A 103 5.81 -17.35 19.79
C GLN A 103 7.27 -17.80 19.65
N PRO A 104 7.87 -18.37 20.71
CA PRO A 104 9.18 -19.00 20.61
C PRO A 104 9.07 -20.39 19.96
N SER A 105 10.07 -20.74 19.16
CA SER A 105 10.26 -22.11 18.64
C SER A 105 10.72 -23.05 19.74
N GLN A 106 10.68 -24.35 19.47
CA GLN A 106 11.46 -25.30 20.27
C GLN A 106 12.96 -24.96 20.16
N PRO A 107 13.75 -25.09 21.24
CA PRO A 107 15.20 -24.91 21.17
C PRO A 107 15.82 -25.91 20.20
N SER A 108 16.46 -25.40 19.15
CA SER A 108 17.30 -26.19 18.24
C SER A 108 18.74 -26.12 18.75
N LYS A 109 19.52 -27.21 18.65
CA LYS A 109 20.94 -27.21 19.05
C LYS A 109 21.84 -27.30 17.82
N PRO A 110 21.97 -26.21 17.06
CA PRO A 110 22.97 -26.18 16.01
C PRO A 110 24.36 -26.23 16.63
N LEU A 111 25.32 -26.78 15.90
CA LEU A 111 26.74 -26.62 16.24
C LEU A 111 27.10 -25.15 15.94
N GLY A 112 27.10 -24.27 16.96
CA GLY A 112 27.35 -22.83 16.76
C GLY A 112 27.30 -21.97 18.02
N ALA A 113 28.16 -20.94 18.10
CA ALA A 113 28.29 -19.99 19.22
C ALA A 113 28.03 -18.51 18.83
N THR A 114 27.81 -18.20 17.55
CA THR A 114 27.42 -16.86 17.08
C THR A 114 26.46 -16.98 15.90
N LEU A 115 25.44 -16.12 15.84
CA LEU A 115 24.37 -16.17 14.85
C LEU A 115 24.41 -14.97 13.91
N PHE A 116 24.39 -15.24 12.60
CA PHE A 116 24.30 -14.24 11.55
C PHE A 116 23.05 -14.50 10.71
N PRO A 117 21.92 -13.84 11.01
CA PRO A 117 20.67 -14.05 10.31
C PRO A 117 20.67 -13.30 8.98
N THR A 118 20.27 -13.99 7.91
CA THR A 118 20.01 -13.43 6.58
C THR A 118 18.61 -13.85 6.13
N PRO A 119 18.00 -13.20 5.12
CA PRO A 119 16.65 -13.56 4.66
C PRO A 119 16.49 -15.03 4.26
N GLN A 120 17.55 -15.69 3.82
CA GLN A 120 17.51 -17.06 3.30
C GLN A 120 18.18 -18.08 4.21
N ILE A 121 19.13 -17.65 5.04
CA ILE A 121 19.99 -18.52 5.85
C ILE A 121 20.27 -17.89 7.19
N LEU A 122 20.14 -18.66 8.25
CA LEU A 122 20.72 -18.34 9.55
C LEU A 122 22.06 -19.06 9.68
N TYR A 123 23.17 -18.33 9.57
CA TYR A 123 24.48 -18.92 9.79
C TYR A 123 24.75 -19.04 11.29
N ALA A 124 25.13 -20.24 11.74
CA ALA A 124 25.59 -20.51 13.09
C ALA A 124 27.07 -20.87 13.05
N LEU A 125 27.91 -20.00 13.63
CA LEU A 125 29.37 -20.11 13.65
C LEU A 125 29.84 -20.60 15.02
N ASP A 126 30.45 -21.78 15.09
CA ASP A 126 31.19 -22.29 16.25
C ASP A 126 32.67 -21.92 16.05
N ALA A 127 33.06 -20.76 16.56
CA ALA A 127 34.42 -20.24 16.45
C ALA A 127 35.45 -21.13 17.15
N ASP A 128 35.08 -21.75 18.28
CA ASP A 128 35.97 -22.60 19.07
C ASP A 128 36.31 -23.92 18.35
N ARG A 129 35.31 -24.50 17.68
CA ARG A 129 35.50 -25.74 16.89
C ARG A 129 35.81 -25.49 15.42
N GLY A 130 35.73 -24.25 14.94
CA GLY A 130 35.91 -23.90 13.54
C GLY A 130 34.86 -24.54 12.64
N LEU A 131 33.60 -24.54 13.06
CA LEU A 131 32.47 -25.12 12.31
C LEU A 131 31.46 -24.05 11.93
N LEU A 132 30.95 -24.12 10.70
CA LEU A 132 29.88 -23.27 10.20
C LEU A 132 28.68 -24.13 9.80
N THR A 133 27.53 -23.85 10.41
CA THR A 133 26.27 -24.53 10.10
C THR A 133 25.31 -23.54 9.43
N ALA A 134 24.79 -23.87 8.25
CA ALA A 134 23.73 -23.13 7.60
C ALA A 134 22.37 -23.69 8.03
N LEU A 135 21.52 -22.87 8.63
CA LEU A 135 20.20 -23.23 9.12
C LEU A 135 19.11 -22.56 8.28
N ASP A 136 17.97 -23.24 8.15
CA ASP A 136 16.74 -22.58 7.73
C ASP A 136 16.32 -21.53 8.80
N PRO A 137 16.12 -20.25 8.42
CA PRO A 137 15.87 -19.18 9.38
C PRO A 137 14.49 -19.26 10.06
N VAL A 138 13.58 -20.11 9.57
CA VAL A 138 12.24 -20.31 10.13
C VAL A 138 12.21 -21.56 11.02
N THR A 139 12.63 -22.70 10.49
CA THR A 139 12.52 -23.99 11.20
C THR A 139 13.73 -24.30 12.08
N LEU A 140 14.83 -23.56 11.93
CA LEU A 140 16.13 -23.81 12.58
C LEU A 140 16.73 -25.19 12.25
N THR A 141 16.27 -25.83 11.17
CA THR A 141 16.81 -27.11 10.71
C THR A 141 18.09 -26.88 9.91
N PRO A 142 19.17 -27.66 10.14
CA PRO A 142 20.36 -27.61 9.29
C PRO A 142 20.03 -27.92 7.84
N ARG A 143 20.45 -27.04 6.93
CA ARG A 143 20.31 -27.23 5.48
C ARG A 143 21.41 -28.12 4.91
N SER A 144 22.55 -28.19 5.59
CA SER A 144 23.71 -29.01 5.22
C SER A 144 24.40 -29.57 6.47
N ALA A 145 25.33 -30.50 6.26
CA ALA A 145 26.30 -30.83 7.30
C ALA A 145 27.15 -29.59 7.67
N PRO A 146 27.64 -29.48 8.92
CA PRO A 146 28.55 -28.41 9.32
C PRO A 146 29.81 -28.39 8.45
N HIS A 147 30.17 -27.21 7.94
CA HIS A 147 31.39 -26.99 7.18
C HIS A 147 32.55 -26.71 8.13
N SER A 148 33.65 -27.45 7.99
CA SER A 148 34.89 -27.12 8.69
C SER A 148 35.57 -25.92 8.03
N LEU A 149 35.94 -24.93 8.83
CA LEU A 149 36.50 -23.67 8.36
C LEU A 149 38.02 -23.73 8.17
N ALA A 150 38.71 -24.68 8.82
CA ALA A 150 40.18 -24.77 8.89
C ALA A 150 40.88 -23.43 9.21
N ALA A 151 40.18 -22.52 9.89
CA ALA A 151 40.59 -21.15 10.18
C ALA A 151 40.30 -20.81 11.64
N LYS A 152 41.13 -19.95 12.26
CA LYS A 152 40.84 -19.42 13.60
C LYS A 152 40.08 -18.11 13.45
N VAL A 153 38.77 -18.20 13.55
CA VAL A 153 37.87 -17.05 13.41
C VAL A 153 37.51 -16.52 14.79
N THR A 154 37.65 -15.22 15.01
CA THR A 154 37.07 -14.54 16.17
C THR A 154 35.67 -14.04 15.81
N PRO A 155 34.76 -13.82 16.78
CA PRO A 155 33.45 -13.24 16.48
C PRO A 155 33.51 -11.94 15.67
N ASP A 156 34.50 -11.07 15.95
CA ASP A 156 34.74 -9.81 15.21
C ASP A 156 35.42 -10.01 13.84
N GLY A 157 35.84 -11.24 13.54
CA GLY A 157 36.39 -11.66 12.24
C GLY A 157 35.32 -12.19 11.29
N ALA A 158 34.03 -12.10 11.65
CA ALA A 158 32.91 -12.61 10.88
C ALA A 158 31.85 -11.53 10.66
N ILE A 159 31.42 -11.34 9.41
CA ILE A 159 30.44 -10.31 9.01
C ILE A 159 29.55 -10.82 7.88
N VAL A 160 28.37 -10.23 7.73
CA VAL A 160 27.47 -10.50 6.60
C VAL A 160 27.35 -9.26 5.72
N ASP A 161 27.64 -9.42 4.43
CA ASP A 161 27.56 -8.33 3.46
C ASP A 161 26.11 -8.01 3.04
N GLY A 162 25.91 -7.00 2.19
CA GLY A 162 24.59 -6.59 1.71
C GLY A 162 23.87 -7.64 0.86
N GLY A 163 24.60 -8.63 0.33
CA GLY A 163 24.06 -9.76 -0.42
C GLY A 163 23.69 -10.97 0.45
N GLY A 164 23.93 -10.91 1.76
CA GLY A 164 23.68 -12.02 2.68
C GLY A 164 24.79 -13.09 2.69
N ARG A 165 25.99 -12.78 2.20
CA ARG A 165 27.14 -13.68 2.28
C ARG A 165 27.85 -13.53 3.61
N LEU A 166 28.21 -14.66 4.22
CA LEU A 166 29.04 -14.66 5.42
C LEU A 166 30.52 -14.60 5.03
N TRP A 167 31.22 -13.56 5.46
CA TRP A 167 32.65 -13.36 5.28
C TRP A 167 33.38 -13.65 6.59
N LEU A 168 34.47 -14.40 6.51
CA LEU A 168 35.31 -14.82 7.62
C LEU A 168 36.76 -14.47 7.33
N LEU A 169 37.39 -13.78 8.27
CA LEU A 169 38.82 -13.45 8.26
C LEU A 169 39.57 -14.40 9.20
N ASP A 170 40.48 -15.23 8.67
CA ASP A 170 41.38 -16.05 9.50
C ASP A 170 42.41 -15.14 10.14
N GLN A 171 42.30 -14.94 11.45
CA GLN A 171 43.22 -14.08 12.18
C GLN A 171 44.65 -14.66 12.21
N ARG A 172 44.85 -15.96 12.00
CA ARG A 172 46.19 -16.57 12.05
C ARG A 172 46.99 -16.34 10.77
N THR A 173 46.33 -16.29 9.62
CA THR A 173 47.00 -16.19 8.31
C THR A 173 46.74 -14.87 7.60
N GLY A 174 45.64 -14.19 7.93
CA GLY A 174 45.15 -13.05 7.16
C GLY A 174 44.39 -13.45 5.89
N ASP A 175 44.02 -14.73 5.76
CA ASP A 175 43.20 -15.22 4.66
C ASP A 175 41.73 -14.84 4.85
N LEU A 176 41.04 -14.58 3.74
CA LEU A 176 39.63 -14.26 3.71
C LEU A 176 38.86 -15.43 3.08
N ALA A 177 37.75 -15.84 3.68
CA ALA A 177 36.82 -16.81 3.10
C ALA A 177 35.41 -16.25 3.14
N TRP A 178 34.59 -16.57 2.14
CA TRP A 178 33.18 -16.20 2.16
C TRP A 178 32.28 -17.29 1.62
N PHE A 179 31.06 -17.31 2.14
CA PHE A 179 30.09 -18.37 1.92
C PHE A 179 28.81 -17.78 1.33
N THR A 180 28.37 -18.38 0.23
CA THR A 180 26.97 -18.33 -0.20
C THR A 180 26.27 -19.59 0.31
N ALA A 181 24.97 -19.74 0.03
CA ALA A 181 24.18 -20.89 0.46
C ALA A 181 24.85 -22.24 0.19
N ASP A 182 25.51 -22.37 -0.97
CA ASP A 182 25.99 -23.66 -1.49
C ASP A 182 27.47 -23.64 -1.88
N SER A 183 28.18 -22.52 -1.71
CA SER A 183 29.57 -22.40 -2.17
C SER A 183 30.47 -21.63 -1.21
N ARG A 184 31.73 -22.06 -1.14
CA ARG A 184 32.81 -21.40 -0.39
C ARG A 184 33.81 -20.82 -1.38
N HIS A 185 34.16 -19.57 -1.16
CA HIS A 185 35.23 -18.86 -1.84
C HIS A 185 36.30 -18.46 -0.84
N SER A 186 37.52 -18.23 -1.31
CA SER A 186 38.62 -17.78 -0.46
C SER A 186 39.64 -16.96 -1.22
N ARG A 187 40.31 -16.06 -0.51
CA ARG A 187 41.45 -15.27 -0.96
C ARG A 187 42.55 -15.36 0.08
N GLU A 188 43.66 -15.96 -0.31
CA GLU A 188 44.83 -16.05 0.56
C GLU A 188 45.54 -14.70 0.67
N HIS A 189 46.20 -14.45 1.81
CA HIS A 189 46.98 -13.25 2.08
C HIS A 189 46.17 -11.96 1.83
N ALA A 190 44.90 -11.95 2.20
CA ALA A 190 44.01 -10.81 2.00
C ALA A 190 44.39 -9.61 2.89
N GLY A 191 44.97 -9.88 4.06
CA GLY A 191 45.59 -8.90 4.94
C GLY A 191 46.70 -9.52 5.80
N THR A 192 47.26 -8.74 6.70
CA THR A 192 48.29 -9.18 7.63
C THR A 192 47.66 -9.96 8.81
N ALA A 193 48.20 -11.13 9.12
CA ALA A 193 47.77 -11.99 10.23
C ALA A 193 47.72 -11.22 11.56
N GLU A 194 46.65 -11.41 12.33
CA GLU A 194 46.30 -10.81 13.63
C GLU A 194 46.14 -9.27 13.62
N ARG A 195 46.59 -8.61 12.55
CA ARG A 195 46.66 -7.16 12.36
C ARG A 195 45.56 -6.64 11.45
N THR A 196 44.70 -7.51 10.92
CA THR A 196 43.59 -7.13 10.03
C THR A 196 42.24 -7.23 10.75
N ARG A 197 41.35 -6.28 10.47
CA ARG A 197 39.94 -6.25 10.91
C ARG A 197 39.03 -6.19 9.69
N ILE A 198 37.78 -6.64 9.85
CA ILE A 198 36.79 -6.66 8.77
C ILE A 198 35.52 -5.92 9.21
N ALA A 199 34.86 -5.23 8.26
CA ALA A 199 33.59 -4.54 8.45
C ALA A 199 32.77 -4.53 7.15
N VAL A 200 31.55 -4.01 7.19
CA VAL A 200 30.67 -3.87 6.02
C VAL A 200 30.31 -2.41 5.79
N ALA A 201 30.75 -1.83 4.67
CA ALA A 201 30.49 -0.44 4.29
C ALA A 201 29.61 -0.40 3.03
N SER A 202 28.43 0.20 3.13
CA SER A 202 27.43 0.26 2.04
C SER A 202 27.21 -1.12 1.38
N GLY A 203 27.03 -2.15 2.22
CA GLY A 203 26.84 -3.53 1.78
C GLY A 203 28.08 -4.25 1.24
N HIS A 204 29.25 -3.60 1.19
CA HIS A 204 30.50 -4.20 0.69
C HIS A 204 31.43 -4.58 1.86
N PRO A 205 32.17 -5.70 1.78
CA PRO A 205 33.18 -6.04 2.77
C PRO A 205 34.35 -5.07 2.68
N ALA A 206 34.88 -4.66 3.83
CA ALA A 206 36.04 -3.79 3.94
C ALA A 206 37.04 -4.34 4.95
N LEU A 207 38.33 -4.26 4.63
CA LEU A 207 39.43 -4.65 5.51
C LEU A 207 40.14 -3.40 6.05
N LEU A 208 40.56 -3.43 7.30
CA LEU A 208 41.53 -2.50 7.88
C LEU A 208 42.77 -3.28 8.30
N ASP A 209 43.90 -3.03 7.65
CA ASP A 209 45.20 -3.61 7.98
C ASP A 209 46.06 -2.59 8.74
N LEU A 210 46.39 -2.90 10.00
CA LEU A 210 47.14 -2.03 10.89
C LEU A 210 48.63 -1.93 10.56
N ASP A 211 49.21 -2.99 10.01
CA ASP A 211 50.63 -3.03 9.64
C ASP A 211 50.85 -2.27 8.33
N GLN A 212 49.95 -2.46 7.36
CA GLN A 212 49.96 -1.72 6.10
C GLN A 212 49.42 -0.29 6.23
N ARG A 213 48.75 0.03 7.35
CA ARG A 213 48.09 1.32 7.61
C ARG A 213 47.12 1.70 6.51
N GLN A 214 46.33 0.73 6.07
CA GLN A 214 45.46 0.84 4.90
C GLN A 214 44.10 0.21 5.20
N ALA A 215 43.04 0.89 4.74
CA ALA A 215 41.72 0.31 4.61
C ALA A 215 41.45 0.00 3.14
N SER A 216 40.84 -1.15 2.85
CA SER A 216 40.53 -1.61 1.49
C SER A 216 39.08 -2.07 1.40
N LEU A 217 38.32 -1.49 0.46
CA LEU A 217 36.98 -1.93 0.09
C LEU A 217 37.09 -3.07 -0.90
N LEU A 218 36.30 -4.12 -0.69
CA LEU A 218 36.36 -5.34 -1.49
C LEU A 218 35.12 -5.49 -2.37
N ASP A 219 35.34 -6.08 -3.53
CA ASP A 219 34.29 -6.56 -4.41
C ASP A 219 33.59 -7.77 -3.78
N PRO A 220 32.28 -7.73 -3.54
CA PRO A 220 31.57 -8.80 -2.86
C PRO A 220 31.56 -10.14 -3.63
N GLU A 221 31.66 -10.13 -4.96
CA GLU A 221 31.63 -11.36 -5.76
C GLU A 221 33.00 -12.05 -5.79
N THR A 222 34.05 -11.26 -5.99
CA THR A 222 35.40 -11.75 -6.29
C THR A 222 36.36 -11.67 -5.10
N GLY A 223 36.04 -10.88 -4.09
CA GLY A 223 36.94 -10.56 -2.98
C GLY A 223 38.14 -9.71 -3.40
N SER A 224 38.15 -9.16 -4.62
CA SER A 224 39.22 -8.28 -5.11
C SER A 224 39.13 -6.88 -4.49
N VAL A 225 40.24 -6.14 -4.46
CA VAL A 225 40.23 -4.77 -3.91
C VAL A 225 39.65 -3.81 -4.94
N LEU A 226 38.56 -3.14 -4.60
CA LEU A 226 37.95 -2.08 -5.42
C LEU A 226 38.66 -0.74 -5.24
N SER A 227 38.95 -0.39 -3.99
CA SER A 227 39.56 0.89 -3.63
C SER A 227 40.25 0.78 -2.27
N SER A 228 41.31 1.57 -2.07
CA SER A 228 42.02 1.61 -0.79
C SER A 228 42.32 3.04 -0.36
N VAL A 229 42.29 3.27 0.94
CA VAL A 229 42.62 4.55 1.58
C VAL A 229 43.63 4.35 2.69
N ARG A 230 44.56 5.31 2.86
CA ARG A 230 45.55 5.27 3.93
C ARG A 230 44.90 5.68 5.25
N ALA A 231 45.07 4.89 6.30
CA ALA A 231 44.52 5.12 7.62
C ALA A 231 45.64 5.50 8.61
N ASP A 232 45.44 6.53 9.45
CA ASP A 232 46.39 6.90 10.53
C ASP A 232 46.25 5.98 11.75
N VAL A 233 46.41 4.68 11.52
CA VAL A 233 46.50 3.63 12.53
C VAL A 233 47.95 3.22 12.75
N ARG A 234 48.23 2.69 13.93
CA ARG A 234 49.54 2.13 14.30
C ARG A 234 49.42 0.61 14.47
N PRO A 235 50.50 -0.14 14.19
CA PRO A 235 50.53 -1.59 14.41
C PRO A 235 50.10 -2.01 15.82
N ASP A 236 50.46 -1.22 16.83
CA ASP A 236 50.16 -1.45 18.25
C ASP A 236 48.82 -0.88 18.72
N ASP A 237 48.01 -0.30 17.81
CA ASP A 237 46.70 0.21 18.17
C ASP A 237 45.71 -0.92 18.47
N THR A 238 44.98 -0.77 19.57
CA THR A 238 43.78 -1.58 19.85
C THR A 238 42.60 -0.87 19.19
N VAL A 239 42.02 -1.49 18.17
CA VAL A 239 40.93 -0.89 17.38
C VAL A 239 39.66 -1.74 17.38
N SER A 240 38.52 -1.06 17.29
CA SER A 240 37.25 -1.63 16.84
C SER A 240 36.85 -0.95 15.53
N VAL A 241 36.31 -1.73 14.58
CA VAL A 241 35.97 -1.24 13.23
C VAL A 241 34.53 -1.57 12.93
N THR A 242 33.79 -0.58 12.44
CA THR A 242 32.44 -0.75 11.90
C THR A 242 32.35 -0.07 10.55
N GLY A 243 31.37 -0.44 9.72
CA GLY A 243 31.14 0.21 8.44
C GLY A 243 29.81 0.95 8.43
N SER A 244 29.75 2.00 7.61
CA SER A 244 28.52 2.77 7.45
C SER A 244 27.50 1.94 6.65
N PRO A 245 26.23 1.89 7.08
CA PRO A 245 25.18 1.27 6.28
C PRO A 245 24.84 2.08 5.02
N ALA A 246 25.12 3.39 5.01
CA ALA A 246 24.71 4.31 3.95
C ALA A 246 25.86 4.70 3.01
N GLU A 247 27.07 4.85 3.53
CA GLU A 247 28.23 5.33 2.76
C GLU A 247 29.32 4.28 2.65
N ARG A 248 30.16 4.37 1.60
CA ARG A 248 31.39 3.57 1.47
C ARG A 248 32.45 4.12 2.43
N ARG A 249 32.20 4.00 3.73
CA ARG A 249 33.15 4.35 4.78
C ARG A 249 33.19 3.35 5.91
N ILE A 250 34.33 3.31 6.59
CA ILE A 250 34.48 2.64 7.88
C ILE A 250 34.79 3.63 8.99
N LEU A 251 34.32 3.31 10.19
CA LEU A 251 34.60 4.01 11.44
C LEU A 251 35.56 3.17 12.26
N ILE A 252 36.60 3.81 12.79
CA ILE A 252 37.70 3.17 13.50
C ILE A 252 37.82 3.80 14.89
N SER A 253 37.37 3.07 15.90
CA SER A 253 37.53 3.42 17.32
C SER A 253 38.91 2.95 17.79
N ILE A 254 39.81 3.87 18.12
CA ILE A 254 41.20 3.59 18.51
C ILE A 254 41.33 3.68 20.03
N ALA A 255 41.04 2.58 20.72
CA ALA A 255 41.00 2.47 22.18
C ALA A 255 42.36 2.81 22.85
N SER A 256 43.47 2.38 22.23
CA SER A 256 44.85 2.63 22.68
C SER A 256 45.24 4.11 22.75
N ARG A 257 44.47 5.00 22.11
CA ARG A 257 44.71 6.45 22.05
C ARG A 257 43.49 7.30 22.41
N GLY A 258 42.32 6.69 22.57
CA GLY A 258 41.06 7.38 22.82
C GLY A 258 40.58 8.21 21.63
N LEU A 259 40.78 7.72 20.40
CA LEU A 259 40.46 8.46 19.17
C LEU A 259 39.35 7.79 18.36
N LEU A 260 38.62 8.58 17.57
CA LEU A 260 37.76 8.11 16.48
C LEU A 260 38.27 8.62 15.15
N MET A 261 38.29 7.75 14.14
CA MET A 261 38.63 8.08 12.76
C MET A 261 37.54 7.58 11.81
N ALA A 262 37.26 8.33 10.76
CA ALA A 262 36.35 7.94 9.68
C ALA A 262 37.11 7.89 8.35
N CYS A 263 37.01 6.77 7.65
CA CYS A 263 37.71 6.51 6.39
C CYS A 263 36.70 6.29 5.26
N THR A 264 36.59 7.26 4.34
CA THR A 264 35.67 7.17 3.19
C THR A 264 36.44 6.75 1.95
N PHE A 265 36.05 5.63 1.35
CA PHE A 265 36.79 4.98 0.26
C PHE A 265 36.82 5.78 -1.04
N ASP A 266 35.78 6.57 -1.31
CA ASP A 266 35.71 7.46 -2.48
C ASP A 266 36.41 8.82 -2.23
N ALA A 267 37.03 9.00 -1.06
CA ALA A 267 37.74 10.21 -0.68
C ALA A 267 39.05 9.88 0.08
N ALA A 268 39.09 10.12 1.38
CA ALA A 268 40.23 9.82 2.25
C ALA A 268 39.78 9.54 3.69
N CYS A 269 40.72 9.13 4.54
CA CYS A 269 40.52 9.16 5.98
C CYS A 269 40.62 10.59 6.51
N GLN A 270 39.64 10.97 7.34
CA GLN A 270 39.64 12.24 8.06
C GLN A 270 40.60 12.17 9.25
N ASP A 271 41.10 13.33 9.71
CA ASP A 271 41.97 13.39 10.88
C ASP A 271 41.27 12.79 12.12
N PRO A 272 41.96 11.93 12.89
CA PRO A 272 41.36 11.30 14.06
C PRO A 272 41.11 12.32 15.18
N ILE A 273 39.98 12.19 15.86
CA ILE A 273 39.58 13.13 16.92
C ILE A 273 39.57 12.47 18.30
N PRO A 274 39.90 13.20 19.38
CA PRO A 274 39.85 12.66 20.72
C PRO A 274 38.41 12.53 21.24
N LEU A 275 38.10 11.39 21.82
CA LEU A 275 36.86 11.10 22.53
C LEU A 275 37.05 11.20 24.06
N GLY A 276 37.96 12.05 24.55
CA GLY A 276 38.25 12.17 25.98
C GLY A 276 39.75 12.19 26.29
N ALA A 277 40.09 11.94 27.56
CA ALA A 277 41.47 12.02 28.04
C ALA A 277 42.18 10.66 27.96
N GLY A 278 43.00 10.46 26.93
CA GLY A 278 43.94 9.32 26.85
C GLY A 278 43.29 7.98 26.50
N LYS A 279 43.87 6.88 26.97
CA LYS A 279 43.42 5.50 26.66
C LYS A 279 42.04 5.22 27.24
N ALA A 280 41.18 4.56 26.46
CA ALA A 280 39.83 4.15 26.86
C ALA A 280 39.52 2.73 26.37
N ASP A 281 38.44 2.09 26.86
CA ASP A 281 37.94 0.82 26.32
C ASP A 281 36.80 1.12 25.32
N LEU A 282 37.19 1.59 24.13
CA LEU A 282 36.25 1.99 23.08
C LEU A 282 35.74 0.77 22.30
N GLY A 283 34.42 0.68 22.14
CA GLY A 283 33.77 -0.37 21.36
C GLY A 283 33.46 0.02 19.91
N ALA A 284 32.69 -0.87 19.28
CA ALA A 284 32.21 -0.72 17.91
C ALA A 284 31.26 0.49 17.80
N ALA A 285 31.59 1.43 16.91
CA ALA A 285 30.78 2.62 16.69
C ALA A 285 29.52 2.28 15.88
N VAL A 286 28.38 2.87 16.24
CA VAL A 286 27.14 2.73 15.48
C VAL A 286 26.85 4.04 14.74
N GLU A 287 26.60 3.97 13.43
CA GLU A 287 26.31 5.15 12.61
C GLU A 287 24.80 5.33 12.39
N VAL A 288 24.28 6.52 12.70
CA VAL A 288 22.90 6.95 12.40
C VAL A 288 22.92 8.41 11.93
N ASN A 289 22.28 8.71 10.80
CA ASN A 289 22.17 10.09 10.26
C ASN A 289 23.50 10.86 10.27
N ASN A 290 24.58 10.23 9.79
CA ASN A 290 25.93 10.80 9.76
C ASN A 290 26.51 11.20 11.14
N HIS A 291 26.03 10.55 12.20
CA HIS A 291 26.59 10.60 13.54
C HIS A 291 27.10 9.24 13.96
N ALA A 292 28.30 9.18 14.51
CA ALA A 292 28.85 7.99 15.14
C ALA A 292 28.60 8.02 16.64
N ILE A 293 27.97 6.98 17.17
CA ILE A 293 27.80 6.75 18.60
C ILE A 293 28.84 5.71 19.02
N VAL A 294 29.83 6.14 19.79
CA VAL A 294 30.97 5.31 20.20
C VAL A 294 30.84 4.97 21.68
N PRO A 295 30.70 3.69 22.06
CA PRO A 295 30.64 3.29 23.46
C PRO A 295 32.04 3.30 24.08
N ASP A 296 32.14 3.82 25.30
CA ASP A 296 33.32 3.70 26.16
C ASP A 296 32.93 2.87 27.40
N TYR A 297 33.35 1.61 27.38
CA TYR A 297 33.02 0.63 28.40
C TYR A 297 33.76 0.84 29.72
N SER A 298 34.89 1.56 29.68
CA SER A 298 35.69 1.84 30.86
C SER A 298 34.99 2.82 31.80
N THR A 299 34.16 3.72 31.24
CA THR A 299 33.40 4.70 32.01
C THR A 299 31.90 4.44 31.98
N GLY A 300 31.37 3.64 31.05
CA GLY A 300 29.93 3.38 30.91
C GLY A 300 29.18 4.48 30.15
N ARG A 301 29.88 5.20 29.26
CA ARG A 301 29.32 6.32 28.48
C ARG A 301 29.28 6.02 26.99
N VAL A 302 28.65 6.94 26.26
CA VAL A 302 28.72 7.03 24.80
C VAL A 302 29.19 8.42 24.38
N TRP A 303 29.91 8.47 23.27
CA TRP A 303 30.31 9.69 22.57
C TRP A 303 29.54 9.78 21.27
N ILE A 304 28.84 10.89 21.04
CA ILE A 304 28.16 11.17 19.78
C ILE A 304 29.03 12.14 18.99
N VAL A 305 29.45 11.71 17.81
CA VAL A 305 30.33 12.47 16.92
C VAL A 305 29.60 12.77 15.62
N ASN A 306 29.56 14.03 15.23
CA ASN A 306 29.12 14.42 13.89
C ASN A 306 30.24 14.11 12.89
N LEU A 307 30.00 13.18 11.95
CA LEU A 307 31.01 12.65 11.03
C LEU A 307 31.34 13.60 9.87
N ALA A 308 30.47 14.57 9.56
CA ALA A 308 30.77 15.61 8.57
C ALA A 308 31.80 16.61 9.09
N THR A 309 31.72 16.96 10.38
CA THR A 309 32.61 17.95 11.01
C THR A 309 33.74 17.32 11.80
N MET A 310 33.69 16.01 12.04
CA MET A 310 34.52 15.27 12.97
C MET A 310 34.61 16.01 14.31
N ARG A 311 33.45 16.23 14.95
CA ARG A 311 33.39 16.84 16.28
C ARG A 311 32.49 16.03 17.19
N VAL A 312 32.94 15.85 18.42
CA VAL A 312 32.08 15.38 19.51
C VAL A 312 31.00 16.44 19.71
N VAL A 313 29.74 16.05 19.49
CA VAL A 313 28.58 16.90 19.72
C VAL A 313 27.98 16.64 21.10
N VAL A 314 28.06 15.40 21.59
CA VAL A 314 27.57 15.02 22.91
C VAL A 314 28.43 13.93 23.53
N ASP A 315 28.63 14.00 24.84
CA ASP A 315 29.03 12.86 25.66
C ASP A 315 27.93 12.54 26.67
N ARG A 316 27.58 11.26 26.81
CA ARG A 316 26.45 10.86 27.68
C ARG A 316 26.78 9.64 28.53
N GLN A 317 26.65 9.81 29.84
CA GLN A 317 26.78 8.72 30.81
C GLN A 317 25.52 7.85 30.76
N LEU A 318 25.65 6.58 30.39
CA LEU A 318 24.54 5.62 30.36
C LEU A 318 24.52 4.76 31.63
N PHE A 319 25.71 4.39 32.11
CA PHE A 319 25.90 3.56 33.29
C PHE A 319 26.84 4.26 34.27
N THR A 320 26.59 4.17 35.56
CA THR A 320 27.45 4.78 36.60
C THR A 320 28.69 3.95 36.94
N ARG A 321 28.87 2.82 36.27
CA ARG A 321 29.96 1.86 36.47
C ARG A 321 30.53 1.42 35.11
N PRO A 322 31.74 0.86 35.05
CA PRO A 322 32.23 0.18 33.86
C PRO A 322 31.30 -0.99 33.49
N VAL A 323 30.80 -0.98 32.25
CA VAL A 323 29.90 -2.01 31.70
C VAL A 323 30.21 -2.19 30.23
N ARG A 324 30.33 -3.45 29.78
CA ARG A 324 30.31 -3.79 28.35
C ARG A 324 28.86 -4.01 27.92
N PHE A 325 28.21 -2.91 27.52
CA PHE A 325 26.83 -2.90 27.06
C PHE A 325 26.76 -3.08 25.53
N GLU A 326 25.62 -3.56 25.05
CA GLU A 326 25.30 -3.66 23.63
C GLU A 326 24.79 -2.31 23.13
N LEU A 327 25.27 -1.89 21.96
CA LEU A 327 24.80 -0.70 21.25
C LEU A 327 24.30 -1.13 19.88
N LEU A 328 23.06 -0.80 19.56
CA LEU A 328 22.37 -1.26 18.35
C LEU A 328 21.71 -0.05 17.68
N ALA A 329 21.72 0.04 16.35
CA ALA A 329 20.86 0.98 15.63
C ALA A 329 19.86 0.26 14.76
N ARG A 330 18.64 0.79 14.72
CA ARG A 330 17.58 0.28 13.87
C ARG A 330 16.62 1.40 13.48
N ASP A 331 16.33 1.51 12.19
CA ASP A 331 15.38 2.50 11.65
C ASP A 331 15.66 3.94 12.13
N GLY A 332 16.95 4.29 12.28
CA GLY A 332 17.38 5.61 12.75
C GLY A 332 17.32 5.83 14.27
N ILE A 333 17.02 4.79 15.05
CA ILE A 333 16.94 4.83 16.52
C ILE A 333 18.11 4.05 17.11
N VAL A 334 18.78 4.60 18.12
CA VAL A 334 19.90 3.95 18.82
C VAL A 334 19.40 3.38 20.14
N PHE A 335 19.70 2.10 20.36
CA PHE A 335 19.35 1.35 21.56
C PHE A 335 20.61 0.97 22.31
N TYR A 336 20.56 1.01 23.63
CA TYR A 336 21.58 0.42 24.49
C TYR A 336 20.96 -0.63 25.40
N ASN A 337 21.73 -1.66 25.71
CA ASN A 337 21.28 -2.77 26.53
C ASN A 337 22.43 -3.30 27.39
N ASP A 338 22.22 -3.48 28.69
CA ASP A 338 23.05 -4.33 29.54
C ASP A 338 22.38 -5.72 29.65
N PRO A 339 22.87 -6.75 28.95
CA PRO A 339 22.24 -8.07 28.92
C PRO A 339 22.14 -8.74 30.30
N ASP A 340 23.01 -8.36 31.24
CA ASP A 340 23.13 -8.97 32.56
C ASP A 340 22.35 -8.22 33.64
N SER A 341 21.70 -7.10 33.29
CA SER A 341 20.81 -6.35 34.17
C SER A 341 19.48 -6.01 33.51
N ASP A 342 18.62 -5.29 34.23
CA ASP A 342 17.36 -4.79 33.71
C ASP A 342 17.56 -3.51 32.88
N GLN A 343 18.75 -2.91 32.90
CA GLN A 343 18.99 -1.59 32.30
C GLN A 343 19.12 -1.67 30.78
N ALA A 344 18.24 -0.95 30.09
CA ALA A 344 18.29 -0.70 28.65
C ALA A 344 17.76 0.70 28.36
N GLY A 345 17.69 1.07 27.09
CA GLY A 345 16.98 2.28 26.71
C GLY A 345 17.25 2.73 25.28
N VAL A 346 16.72 3.91 24.98
CA VAL A 346 16.86 4.59 23.70
C VAL A 346 17.69 5.85 23.89
N LEU A 347 18.55 6.12 22.93
CA LEU A 347 19.42 7.30 22.85
C LEU A 347 19.10 8.05 21.54
N ASP A 348 18.84 9.36 21.63
CA ASP A 348 18.78 10.23 20.46
C ASP A 348 20.12 10.92 20.17
N LEU A 349 20.21 11.63 19.04
CA LEU A 349 21.47 12.24 18.58
C LEU A 349 21.83 13.50 19.38
N GLU A 350 20.87 14.09 20.08
CA GLU A 350 21.05 15.16 21.06
C GLU A 350 21.55 14.62 22.42
N GLY A 351 21.65 13.30 22.56
CA GLY A 351 22.10 12.59 23.75
C GLY A 351 21.10 12.55 24.88
N ASN A 352 19.82 12.81 24.61
CA ASN A 352 18.76 12.47 25.54
C ASN A 352 18.62 10.96 25.63
N VAL A 353 18.37 10.49 26.85
CA VAL A 353 18.30 9.07 27.17
C VAL A 353 16.93 8.79 27.73
N ARG A 354 16.22 7.85 27.10
CA ARG A 354 15.00 7.25 27.65
C ARG A 354 15.36 5.89 28.20
N ALA A 355 15.68 5.86 29.48
CA ALA A 355 16.04 4.63 30.17
C ALA A 355 14.81 3.74 30.38
N VAL A 356 14.98 2.45 30.15
CA VAL A 356 13.94 1.43 30.22
C VAL A 356 14.44 0.29 31.07
N SER A 357 13.60 -0.14 32.01
CA SER A 357 13.83 -1.37 32.77
C SER A 357 13.18 -2.53 32.00
N LYS A 358 13.96 -3.53 31.56
CA LYS A 358 13.47 -4.70 30.81
C LYS A 358 12.56 -5.60 31.65
N TYR A 359 12.80 -5.63 32.97
CA TYR A 359 12.05 -6.42 33.95
C TYR A 359 12.23 -5.79 35.34
N ASN A 360 11.32 -6.03 36.28
CA ASN A 360 11.48 -5.49 37.64
C ASN A 360 12.69 -6.13 38.35
N PRO A 361 13.71 -5.36 38.76
CA PRO A 361 14.94 -5.90 39.34
C PRO A 361 14.74 -6.58 40.70
N THR A 362 13.66 -6.26 41.41
CA THR A 362 13.29 -6.84 42.72
C THR A 362 12.29 -8.00 42.61
N ARG A 363 11.55 -8.09 41.50
CA ARG A 363 10.60 -9.16 41.18
C ARG A 363 10.69 -9.49 39.69
N PRO A 364 11.75 -10.21 39.26
CA PRO A 364 12.05 -10.40 37.84
C PRO A 364 10.93 -11.10 37.03
N GLU A 365 10.06 -11.84 37.71
CA GLU A 365 8.86 -12.48 37.19
C GLU A 365 7.68 -11.53 36.90
N THR A 366 7.75 -10.25 37.31
CA THR A 366 6.68 -9.24 37.16
C THR A 366 6.98 -8.21 36.05
N GLY A 367 6.00 -7.34 35.73
CA GLY A 367 6.15 -6.26 34.74
C GLY A 367 7.28 -5.27 35.08
N PRO A 368 7.77 -4.47 34.11
CA PRO A 368 8.81 -3.47 34.36
C PRO A 368 8.36 -2.41 35.38
N VAL A 369 9.30 -1.84 36.13
CA VAL A 369 9.03 -0.70 37.02
C VAL A 369 9.25 0.58 36.21
N GLU A 370 8.26 1.46 36.15
CA GLU A 370 8.46 2.81 35.63
C GLU A 370 9.55 3.51 36.45
N VAL A 371 10.70 3.79 35.83
CA VAL A 371 11.74 4.61 36.45
C VAL A 371 11.28 6.06 36.36
N ALA A 372 10.73 6.57 37.46
CA ALA A 372 10.39 7.99 37.59
C ALA A 372 11.65 8.84 37.37
N ALA A 373 11.58 9.77 36.42
CA ALA A 373 12.57 10.84 36.28
C ALA A 373 12.58 11.66 37.57
N ASN A 374 13.70 11.63 38.31
CA ASN A 374 13.86 12.40 39.53
C ASN A 374 13.80 13.91 39.26
N SER A 375 12.84 14.60 39.88
CA SER A 375 12.94 15.99 40.35
C SER A 375 12.01 16.20 41.55
N PRO A 376 12.33 17.11 42.51
CA PRO A 376 12.02 16.90 43.93
C PRO A 376 10.59 17.29 44.37
N SER A 377 10.00 16.38 45.15
CA SER A 377 9.00 16.55 46.23
C SER A 377 7.89 17.61 46.12
N THR A 378 6.63 17.13 46.12
CA THR A 378 5.58 17.60 47.05
C THR A 378 4.46 16.53 47.19
N PRO A 379 3.87 16.30 48.38
CA PRO A 379 3.17 15.06 48.70
C PRO A 379 1.71 15.03 48.21
N LYS A 380 1.29 13.92 47.59
CA LYS A 380 -0.12 13.60 47.34
C LYS A 380 -0.70 12.80 48.51
N GLN A 381 -1.84 13.29 49.01
CA GLN A 381 -2.70 12.64 49.99
C GLN A 381 -3.56 11.56 49.33
N SER A 382 -3.74 10.44 50.03
CA SER A 382 -4.36 9.19 49.60
C SER A 382 -5.88 9.17 49.71
N SER A 383 -6.53 8.39 48.85
CA SER A 383 -7.93 7.99 48.96
C SER A 383 -8.02 6.46 49.21
N PRO A 384 -8.78 5.98 50.21
CA PRO A 384 -9.10 4.55 50.39
C PRO A 384 -10.44 4.12 49.76
N PRO A 385 -10.76 2.81 49.74
CA PRO A 385 -11.60 2.18 48.71
C PRO A 385 -13.05 1.79 49.11
N THR A 386 -13.81 1.50 48.06
CA THR A 386 -15.05 0.70 47.86
C THR A 386 -15.80 0.07 49.05
N ASN A 387 -17.15 0.19 49.03
CA ASN A 387 -18.05 -0.92 49.36
C ASN A 387 -19.46 -0.77 48.76
N ARG A 388 -20.02 -1.91 48.34
CA ARG A 388 -21.37 -2.13 47.78
C ARG A 388 -22.32 -2.64 48.88
N PRO A 389 -23.66 -2.54 48.71
CA PRO A 389 -24.47 -3.77 48.81
C PRO A 389 -25.66 -3.86 47.84
N ARG A 390 -26.25 -5.08 47.77
CA ARG A 390 -27.36 -5.56 46.91
C ARG A 390 -28.58 -5.93 47.77
N SER A 391 -29.81 -5.70 47.27
CA SER A 391 -31.03 -6.49 47.59
C SER A 391 -32.20 -6.13 46.63
N GLY A 392 -32.90 -7.12 46.06
CA GLY A 392 -34.20 -7.00 45.31
C GLY A 392 -35.43 -7.08 46.25
N PRO A 393 -36.70 -7.39 45.81
CA PRO A 393 -37.12 -8.09 44.57
C PRO A 393 -38.50 -7.71 43.88
N THR A 394 -38.76 -8.37 42.73
CA THR A 394 -40.03 -8.86 42.08
C THR A 394 -41.15 -7.96 41.52
N GLY A 395 -41.55 -8.24 40.25
CA GLY A 395 -42.86 -7.96 39.62
C GLY A 395 -42.88 -8.33 38.12
N ASN A 396 -43.91 -9.04 37.63
CA ASN A 396 -43.94 -9.83 36.37
C ASN A 396 -45.16 -9.45 35.48
N VAL A 397 -45.00 -9.46 34.13
CA VAL A 397 -45.99 -9.72 33.01
C VAL A 397 -46.97 -8.57 32.61
N PRO A 398 -47.54 -8.41 31.35
CA PRO A 398 -47.38 -9.04 30.00
C PRO A 398 -47.18 -8.07 28.76
N PRO A 399 -47.06 -8.60 27.50
CA PRO A 399 -46.95 -7.83 26.25
C PRO A 399 -48.32 -7.54 25.58
N VAL A 400 -48.41 -6.45 24.80
CA VAL A 400 -49.59 -6.09 24.00
C VAL A 400 -49.25 -6.08 22.50
N SER A 401 -50.12 -6.71 21.72
CA SER A 401 -50.07 -6.85 20.27
C SER A 401 -51.20 -6.07 19.60
N GLY A 402 -50.90 -5.37 18.49
CA GLY A 402 -51.79 -5.05 17.35
C GLY A 402 -52.56 -3.71 17.39
N PRO A 403 -53.20 -3.27 16.28
CA PRO A 403 -53.08 -3.66 14.86
C PRO A 403 -52.74 -2.48 13.91
N GLY A 404 -52.45 -2.79 12.65
CA GLY A 404 -52.00 -1.82 11.64
C GLY A 404 -53.04 -0.85 11.09
N ARG A 405 -52.52 0.27 10.55
CA ARG A 405 -53.10 1.00 9.42
C ARG A 405 -51.98 1.37 8.47
N PHE A 406 -52.16 0.97 7.21
CA PHE A 406 -51.38 1.42 6.07
C PHE A 406 -51.62 2.92 5.88
N GLU A 407 -50.57 3.72 5.98
CA GLU A 407 -50.50 5.01 5.31
C GLU A 407 -49.65 4.86 4.04
N PRO A 408 -50.09 5.46 2.92
CA PRO A 408 -49.42 5.32 1.64
C PRO A 408 -48.04 5.99 1.69
N ASN A 409 -47.02 5.25 1.23
CA ASN A 409 -45.72 5.84 0.92
C ASN A 409 -45.92 7.07 0.02
N PRO A 410 -45.42 8.25 0.40
CA PRO A 410 -45.38 9.37 -0.53
C PRO A 410 -44.43 9.01 -1.68
N PRO A 411 -44.75 9.43 -2.92
CA PRO A 411 -43.96 9.08 -4.09
C PRO A 411 -42.53 9.58 -3.96
N THR A 412 -41.59 8.69 -4.26
CA THR A 412 -40.17 8.99 -4.40
C THR A 412 -39.97 9.83 -5.66
N ALA A 413 -39.89 11.13 -5.47
CA ALA A 413 -39.26 12.10 -6.37
C ALA A 413 -38.82 13.26 -5.44
N VAL A 414 -37.61 13.79 -5.47
CA VAL A 414 -36.99 14.53 -6.56
C VAL A 414 -35.52 14.74 -6.19
N GLY A 415 -34.68 14.74 -7.24
CA GLY A 415 -33.38 15.43 -7.42
C GLY A 415 -32.70 16.16 -6.26
N ALA A 416 -31.36 16.12 -6.30
CA ALA A 416 -30.50 17.03 -5.55
C ALA A 416 -31.01 18.49 -5.60
N PRO A 417 -30.85 19.28 -4.53
CA PRO A 417 -31.42 20.62 -4.44
C PRO A 417 -30.97 21.51 -5.61
N LEU A 418 -31.91 22.22 -6.23
CA LEU A 418 -31.65 23.15 -7.34
C LEU A 418 -30.92 24.43 -6.91
N ALA A 419 -30.78 24.66 -5.60
CA ALA A 419 -30.23 25.86 -5.01
C ALA A 419 -29.49 25.58 -3.69
N ASP A 420 -28.48 26.37 -3.38
CA ASP A 420 -27.79 26.41 -2.09
C ASP A 420 -28.02 27.72 -1.34
N ILE A 421 -27.80 27.68 -0.03
CA ILE A 421 -27.72 28.86 0.83
C ILE A 421 -26.24 29.13 1.15
N VAL A 422 -25.78 30.35 0.86
CA VAL A 422 -24.49 30.87 1.32
C VAL A 422 -24.72 31.87 2.45
N ILE A 423 -24.11 31.63 3.60
CA ILE A 423 -24.22 32.47 4.80
C ILE A 423 -22.88 33.14 5.06
N LYS A 424 -22.85 34.47 5.08
CA LYS A 424 -21.67 35.28 5.41
C LYS A 424 -21.85 36.01 6.74
N PRO A 425 -20.77 36.19 7.52
CA PRO A 425 -19.43 35.67 7.27
C PRO A 425 -19.30 34.15 7.50
N ARG A 426 -20.25 33.53 8.23
CA ARG A 426 -20.28 32.10 8.56
C ARG A 426 -21.66 31.72 9.14
N SER A 427 -21.94 30.43 9.32
CA SER A 427 -23.19 29.91 9.91
C SER A 427 -23.27 29.99 11.45
N ARG A 428 -22.48 30.86 12.08
CA ARG A 428 -22.40 30.99 13.55
C ARG A 428 -22.04 32.41 13.96
N GLY A 429 -22.67 32.96 15.00
CA GLY A 429 -22.33 34.29 15.49
C GLY A 429 -23.01 34.61 16.81
N LEU A 430 -23.01 35.89 17.18
CA LEU A 430 -23.56 36.37 18.44
C LEU A 430 -24.93 37.02 18.25
N VAL A 431 -25.70 37.10 19.33
CA VAL A 431 -26.92 37.90 19.38
C VAL A 431 -26.63 39.32 18.88
N GLY A 432 -27.38 39.75 17.87
CA GLY A 432 -27.25 41.07 17.26
C GLY A 432 -26.28 41.17 16.08
N ASP A 433 -25.49 40.13 15.78
CA ASP A 433 -24.64 40.10 14.58
C ASP A 433 -25.49 40.14 13.30
N GLU A 434 -24.99 40.82 12.26
CA GLU A 434 -25.62 40.85 10.94
C GLU A 434 -25.06 39.76 10.04
N PHE A 435 -25.95 38.96 9.47
CA PHE A 435 -25.62 37.92 8.52
C PHE A 435 -26.16 38.29 7.15
N GLU A 436 -25.35 38.10 6.12
CA GLU A 436 -25.79 38.18 4.72
C GLU A 436 -26.04 36.75 4.23
N LEU A 437 -27.28 36.46 3.84
CA LEU A 437 -27.70 35.16 3.31
C LEU A 437 -28.01 35.32 1.83
N SER A 438 -27.52 34.41 1.00
CA SER A 438 -27.74 34.45 -0.44
C SER A 438 -28.08 33.09 -1.01
N VAL A 439 -28.90 33.08 -2.07
CA VAL A 439 -29.24 31.87 -2.81
C VAL A 439 -28.30 31.73 -4.00
N VAL A 440 -27.70 30.56 -4.16
CA VAL A 440 -26.87 30.21 -5.33
C VAL A 440 -27.57 29.12 -6.13
N SER A 441 -27.72 29.30 -7.44
CA SER A 441 -28.35 28.30 -8.31
C SER A 441 -27.37 27.19 -8.68
N ARG A 442 -27.80 25.94 -8.57
CA ARG A 442 -27.08 24.75 -9.10
C ARG A 442 -27.61 24.29 -10.46
N SER A 443 -28.50 25.06 -11.08
CA SER A 443 -29.19 24.68 -12.31
C SER A 443 -28.99 25.73 -13.41
N PRO A 444 -28.93 25.32 -14.70
CA PRO A 444 -28.90 26.24 -15.83
C PRO A 444 -30.13 27.17 -15.89
N ILE A 445 -31.23 26.77 -15.23
CA ILE A 445 -32.51 27.49 -15.25
C ILE A 445 -32.47 28.77 -14.39
N GLY A 446 -31.45 28.96 -13.53
CA GLY A 446 -31.28 30.18 -12.71
C GLY A 446 -32.42 30.43 -11.69
N ILE A 447 -32.25 31.42 -10.82
CA ILE A 447 -33.22 31.78 -9.78
C ILE A 447 -33.56 33.26 -9.91
N ALA A 448 -34.84 33.59 -10.05
CA ALA A 448 -35.32 34.97 -10.18
C ALA A 448 -35.55 35.65 -8.83
N THR A 449 -36.11 34.93 -7.86
CA THR A 449 -36.37 35.45 -6.51
C THR A 449 -36.44 34.30 -5.50
N ALA A 450 -36.43 34.62 -4.21
CA ALA A 450 -36.53 33.65 -3.14
C ALA A 450 -37.26 34.23 -1.93
N ARG A 451 -38.03 33.40 -1.22
CA ARG A 451 -38.63 33.72 0.08
C ARG A 451 -37.89 32.98 1.19
N TRP A 452 -37.56 33.68 2.26
CA TRP A 452 -36.77 33.20 3.37
C TRP A 452 -37.60 33.15 4.66
N THR A 453 -37.39 32.11 5.46
CA THR A 453 -37.83 32.05 6.87
C THR A 453 -36.60 31.75 7.74
N PHE A 454 -36.38 32.50 8.81
CA PHE A 454 -35.14 32.42 9.60
C PHE A 454 -35.23 31.60 10.89
N GLY A 455 -36.36 30.94 11.15
CA GLY A 455 -36.58 30.12 12.35
C GLY A 455 -36.85 30.90 13.64
N ASP A 456 -36.79 32.23 13.62
CA ASP A 456 -37.12 33.12 14.74
C ASP A 456 -38.50 33.79 14.61
N GLY A 457 -39.28 33.37 13.61
CA GLY A 457 -40.59 33.93 13.29
C GLY A 457 -40.56 35.09 12.29
N THR A 458 -39.39 35.48 11.80
CA THR A 458 -39.26 36.53 10.77
C THR A 458 -39.05 35.95 9.37
N GLU A 459 -39.36 36.76 8.35
CA GLU A 459 -39.27 36.40 6.94
C GLU A 459 -38.65 37.53 6.10
N ALA A 460 -38.06 37.17 4.96
CA ALA A 460 -37.56 38.13 3.97
C ALA A 460 -37.77 37.63 2.54
N THR A 461 -37.61 38.52 1.56
CA THR A 461 -37.62 38.17 0.14
C THR A 461 -36.44 38.80 -0.58
N GLY A 462 -35.89 38.10 -1.58
CA GLY A 462 -34.74 38.53 -2.37
C GLY A 462 -33.68 37.44 -2.51
N LEU A 463 -32.80 37.57 -3.50
CA LEU A 463 -31.70 36.61 -3.72
C LEU A 463 -30.57 36.77 -2.69
N VAL A 464 -30.45 37.96 -2.09
CA VAL A 464 -29.54 38.28 -1.01
C VAL A 464 -30.33 39.05 0.05
N VAL A 465 -30.27 38.60 1.30
CA VAL A 465 -30.97 39.20 2.44
C VAL A 465 -30.02 39.38 3.61
N ARG A 466 -30.32 40.35 4.48
CA ARG A 466 -29.58 40.57 5.73
C ARG A 466 -30.48 40.31 6.91
N HIS A 467 -29.98 39.57 7.90
CA HIS A 467 -30.77 39.19 9.08
C HIS A 467 -29.95 39.29 10.37
N ARG A 468 -30.65 39.57 11.48
CA ARG A 468 -30.08 39.65 12.84
C ARG A 468 -30.98 38.89 13.81
N TRP A 469 -30.40 37.94 14.52
CA TRP A 469 -31.09 37.21 15.58
C TRP A 469 -30.92 37.91 16.93
N ASN A 470 -32.03 38.05 17.67
CA ASN A 470 -32.07 38.76 18.95
C ASN A 470 -32.00 37.85 20.18
N ARG A 471 -31.93 36.53 19.99
CA ARG A 471 -31.86 35.52 21.05
C ARG A 471 -30.85 34.44 20.68
N PRO A 472 -30.14 33.87 21.66
CA PRO A 472 -29.30 32.72 21.42
C PRO A 472 -30.16 31.49 21.08
N GLY A 473 -29.64 30.61 20.24
CA GLY A 473 -30.34 29.42 19.79
C GLY A 473 -29.80 28.88 18.47
N GLU A 474 -30.28 27.69 18.11
CA GLU A 474 -30.09 27.12 16.79
C GLU A 474 -31.32 27.45 15.94
N PHE A 475 -31.08 28.06 14.78
CA PHE A 475 -32.13 28.56 13.90
C PHE A 475 -32.03 27.91 12.54
N GLN A 476 -33.10 27.21 12.15
CA GLN A 476 -33.22 26.65 10.81
C GLN A 476 -33.73 27.71 9.84
N ILE A 477 -32.92 27.98 8.82
CA ILE A 477 -33.25 28.83 7.69
C ILE A 477 -33.83 27.95 6.59
N ASN A 478 -34.99 28.36 6.07
CA ASN A 478 -35.56 27.75 4.87
C ASN A 478 -35.63 28.81 3.78
N VAL A 479 -35.28 28.42 2.56
CA VAL A 479 -35.43 29.26 1.37
C VAL A 479 -36.29 28.55 0.33
N ALA A 480 -37.32 29.24 -0.15
CA ALA A 480 -38.19 28.80 -1.22
C ALA A 480 -37.85 29.60 -2.50
N PRO A 481 -36.96 29.07 -3.37
CA PRO A 481 -36.56 29.74 -4.61
C PRO A 481 -37.63 29.63 -5.70
N THR A 482 -37.74 30.67 -6.52
CA THR A 482 -38.52 30.70 -7.77
C THR A 482 -37.56 30.83 -8.94
N THR A 483 -37.64 29.91 -9.89
CA THR A 483 -36.76 29.85 -11.07
C THR A 483 -37.02 31.00 -12.05
N THR A 484 -36.10 31.26 -12.97
CA THR A 484 -36.29 32.33 -13.98
C THR A 484 -37.46 32.08 -14.94
N ILE A 485 -37.89 30.82 -15.06
CA ILE A 485 -39.07 30.41 -15.83
C ILE A 485 -40.37 30.42 -15.00
N GLY A 486 -40.34 30.96 -13.77
CA GLY A 486 -41.53 31.17 -12.93
C GLY A 486 -42.00 29.96 -12.13
N LEU A 487 -41.29 28.82 -12.17
CA LEU A 487 -41.63 27.63 -11.40
C LEU A 487 -41.02 27.69 -9.99
N ALA A 488 -41.78 27.23 -9.00
CA ALA A 488 -41.27 26.99 -7.65
C ALA A 488 -40.27 25.82 -7.65
N ALA A 489 -39.12 26.02 -7.01
CA ALA A 489 -38.11 24.99 -6.83
C ALA A 489 -38.19 24.39 -5.40
N PRO A 490 -37.60 23.19 -5.19
CA PRO A 490 -37.54 22.59 -3.86
C PRO A 490 -36.91 23.54 -2.82
N ILE A 491 -37.43 23.48 -1.60
CA ILE A 491 -36.92 24.29 -0.47
C ILE A 491 -35.50 23.84 -0.15
N ALA A 492 -34.57 24.79 -0.05
CA ALA A 492 -33.25 24.55 0.51
C ALA A 492 -33.22 24.98 1.99
N THR A 493 -32.44 24.26 2.80
CA THR A 493 -32.36 24.50 4.25
C THR A 493 -30.91 24.68 4.69
N ALA A 494 -30.71 25.52 5.71
CA ALA A 494 -29.42 25.72 6.37
C ALA A 494 -29.65 26.02 7.86
N THR A 495 -28.63 25.85 8.68
CA THR A 495 -28.71 26.13 10.11
C THR A 495 -27.72 27.23 10.50
N VAL A 496 -28.17 28.16 11.34
CA VAL A 496 -27.30 29.15 12.01
C VAL A 496 -27.36 28.96 13.52
N ILE A 497 -26.21 29.00 14.17
CA ILE A 497 -26.10 28.94 15.64
C ILE A 497 -25.76 30.33 16.17
N ILE A 498 -26.63 30.86 17.05
CA ILE A 498 -26.48 32.18 17.68
C ILE A 498 -26.17 31.99 19.16
N GLU A 499 -25.09 32.60 19.62
CA GLU A 499 -24.64 32.56 21.01
C GLU A 499 -24.91 33.87 21.75
N PRO A 500 -24.94 33.86 23.10
CA PRO A 500 -25.05 35.07 23.90
C PRO A 500 -24.02 36.15 23.50
N ALA A 501 -24.41 37.43 23.52
CA ALA A 501 -23.57 38.54 23.06
C ALA A 501 -22.25 38.71 23.84
N ASP A 502 -22.15 38.14 25.04
CA ASP A 502 -20.99 38.15 25.93
C ASP A 502 -20.10 36.91 25.81
N THR A 503 -20.38 36.03 24.85
CA THR A 503 -19.61 34.78 24.66
C THR A 503 -18.16 35.09 24.24
N PRO A 504 -17.14 34.66 24.99
CA PRO A 504 -15.73 34.92 24.63
C PRO A 504 -15.31 34.17 23.35
N PRO A 505 -14.24 34.62 22.67
CA PRO A 505 -13.67 33.87 21.55
C PRO A 505 -13.19 32.49 22.02
N ARG A 506 -13.33 31.46 21.18
CA ARG A 506 -12.81 30.10 21.43
C ARG A 506 -12.16 29.55 20.18
N ILE A 507 -10.99 28.94 20.33
CA ILE A 507 -10.34 28.20 19.25
C ILE A 507 -10.90 26.77 19.31
N ASP A 508 -11.61 26.35 18.27
CA ASP A 508 -12.20 25.01 18.18
C ASP A 508 -11.20 24.03 17.56
N SER A 509 -10.41 24.50 16.58
CA SER A 509 -9.41 23.66 15.89
C SER A 509 -8.26 24.48 15.29
N ILE A 510 -7.09 23.84 15.21
CA ILE A 510 -5.96 24.26 14.38
C ILE A 510 -5.76 23.17 13.32
N SER A 511 -5.97 23.54 12.05
CA SER A 511 -5.82 22.66 10.89
C SER A 511 -4.50 22.97 10.17
N ILE A 512 -3.78 21.90 9.83
CA ILE A 512 -2.49 21.93 9.14
C ILE A 512 -2.60 20.97 7.97
N ASP A 513 -2.28 21.43 6.76
CA ASP A 513 -2.37 20.64 5.53
C ASP A 513 -1.12 20.86 4.65
N PRO A 514 -0.33 19.81 4.35
CA PRO A 514 -0.51 18.41 4.78
C PRO A 514 -0.19 18.18 6.27
N GLU A 515 -0.74 17.13 6.89
CA GLU A 515 -0.50 16.80 8.32
C GLU A 515 0.93 16.32 8.62
N SER A 516 1.62 15.78 7.61
CA SER A 516 3.00 15.29 7.70
C SER A 516 3.87 15.94 6.62
N PRO A 517 4.14 17.25 6.73
CA PRO A 517 4.88 17.99 5.72
C PRO A 517 6.36 17.64 5.71
N ARG A 518 7.01 17.88 4.57
CA ARG A 518 8.48 17.81 4.44
C ARG A 518 9.10 19.18 4.29
N VAL A 519 10.41 19.26 4.50
CA VAL A 519 11.20 20.45 4.17
C VAL A 519 10.95 20.85 2.72
N GLY A 520 10.66 22.14 2.51
CA GLY A 520 10.37 22.71 1.19
C GLY A 520 8.92 22.58 0.72
N GLU A 521 8.05 21.85 1.43
CA GLU A 521 6.62 21.77 1.08
C GLU A 521 5.83 22.96 1.65
N PRO A 522 4.93 23.59 0.87
CA PRO A 522 4.07 24.67 1.36
C PRO A 522 2.93 24.12 2.21
N VAL A 523 2.98 24.43 3.51
CA VAL A 523 1.98 23.99 4.51
C VAL A 523 0.93 25.07 4.71
N ARG A 524 -0.35 24.70 4.61
CA ARG A 524 -1.48 25.58 4.87
C ARG A 524 -1.91 25.46 6.33
N PHE A 525 -1.99 26.60 7.01
CA PHE A 525 -2.47 26.72 8.38
C PHE A 525 -3.80 27.46 8.39
N SER A 526 -4.81 26.90 9.05
CA SER A 526 -6.11 27.55 9.25
C SER A 526 -6.67 27.20 10.63
N ALA A 527 -7.61 27.99 11.13
CA ALA A 527 -8.25 27.71 12.41
C ALA A 527 -9.78 27.85 12.37
N GLY A 528 -10.44 26.94 13.09
CA GLY A 528 -11.86 27.05 13.42
C GLY A 528 -12.02 27.85 14.72
N VAL A 529 -12.80 28.92 14.68
CA VAL A 529 -13.05 29.78 15.85
C VAL A 529 -14.55 30.00 16.06
N SER A 530 -14.99 29.88 17.31
CA SER A 530 -16.35 30.10 17.79
C SER A 530 -16.43 31.24 18.83
N GLY A 531 -17.65 31.61 19.24
CA GLY A 531 -17.88 32.77 20.10
C GLY A 531 -17.68 34.10 19.39
N ARG A 532 -17.32 35.13 20.15
CA ARG A 532 -16.99 36.45 19.63
C ARG A 532 -15.85 36.35 18.62
N TRP A 533 -16.04 36.98 17.47
CA TRP A 533 -15.02 36.96 16.43
C TRP A 533 -13.76 37.70 16.89
N PRO A 534 -12.56 37.15 16.66
CA PRO A 534 -11.32 37.84 16.99
C PRO A 534 -11.10 39.07 16.12
N ASP A 535 -10.76 40.18 16.75
CA ASP A 535 -10.30 41.41 16.10
C ASP A 535 -8.83 41.30 15.68
N ARG A 536 -8.07 40.37 16.29
CA ARG A 536 -6.66 40.12 16.01
C ARG A 536 -6.32 38.64 16.11
N TRP A 537 -5.47 38.20 15.19
CA TRP A 537 -4.90 36.85 15.12
C TRP A 537 -3.38 36.96 15.22
N GLU A 538 -2.76 35.99 15.88
CA GLU A 538 -1.32 35.89 16.03
C GLU A 538 -0.93 34.42 15.96
N TRP A 539 -0.32 34.02 14.86
CA TRP A 539 0.27 32.70 14.67
C TRP A 539 1.75 32.74 14.99
N ILE A 540 2.17 31.82 15.84
CA ILE A 540 3.55 31.66 16.29
C ILE A 540 3.98 30.23 15.95
N ILE A 541 5.15 30.11 15.32
CA ILE A 541 5.79 28.82 15.07
C ILE A 541 7.12 28.84 15.84
N GLN A 542 7.32 27.81 16.65
CA GLN A 542 8.51 27.67 17.49
C GLN A 542 9.16 26.32 17.20
N ASP A 543 10.47 26.31 16.96
CA ASP A 543 11.29 25.12 17.17
C ASP A 543 11.93 25.21 18.57
N GLY A 544 12.59 24.15 19.04
CA GLY A 544 13.26 24.16 20.35
C GLY A 544 14.41 25.19 20.49
N GLN A 545 14.70 25.98 19.45
CA GLN A 545 15.83 26.92 19.35
C GLN A 545 15.37 28.40 19.21
N GLY A 546 14.09 28.68 18.91
CA GLY A 546 13.60 30.05 18.70
C GLY A 546 12.08 30.22 18.57
N THR A 547 11.62 31.47 18.48
CA THR A 547 10.20 31.84 18.32
C THR A 547 10.01 32.86 17.21
N GLU A 548 9.12 32.60 16.26
CA GLU A 548 8.76 33.53 15.20
C GLU A 548 7.24 33.75 15.13
N THR A 549 6.80 35.01 15.03
CA THR A 549 5.41 35.35 14.68
C THR A 549 5.30 35.35 13.15
N VAL A 550 4.53 34.41 12.62
CA VAL A 550 4.56 34.09 11.18
C VAL A 550 3.38 34.68 10.41
N SER A 551 2.24 34.91 11.08
CA SER A 551 1.06 35.48 10.42
C SER A 551 0.07 36.12 11.39
N SER A 552 -0.66 37.13 10.89
CA SER A 552 -1.81 37.76 11.57
C SER A 552 -3.14 37.54 10.83
N LEU A 553 -3.16 36.59 9.89
CA LEU A 553 -4.35 36.19 9.14
C LEU A 553 -4.98 34.92 9.75
N PRO A 554 -6.30 34.71 9.60
CA PRO A 554 -6.98 33.49 10.06
C PRO A 554 -6.52 32.23 9.29
N GLU A 555 -5.92 32.42 8.12
CA GLU A 555 -5.31 31.38 7.31
C GLU A 555 -4.07 31.92 6.58
N PHE A 556 -3.03 31.09 6.45
CA PHE A 556 -1.83 31.42 5.67
C PHE A 556 -1.09 30.15 5.21
N ARG A 557 -0.07 30.33 4.36
CA ARG A 557 0.86 29.28 3.97
C ARG A 557 2.25 29.56 4.53
N HIS A 558 2.95 28.53 4.96
CA HIS A 558 4.34 28.60 5.42
C HIS A 558 5.13 27.40 4.93
N THR A 559 6.42 27.59 4.64
CA THR A 559 7.31 26.54 4.13
C THR A 559 8.47 26.40 5.09
N PHE A 560 8.66 25.20 5.62
CA PHE A 560 9.74 24.91 6.56
C PHE A 560 11.03 24.61 5.81
N THR A 561 12.14 25.19 6.26
CA THR A 561 13.47 25.02 5.65
C THR A 561 14.34 23.99 6.35
N ALA A 562 13.92 23.51 7.52
CA ALA A 562 14.63 22.50 8.30
C ALA A 562 13.66 21.43 8.83
N PRO A 563 14.08 20.16 8.89
CA PRO A 563 13.27 19.12 9.51
C PRO A 563 13.26 19.31 11.02
N GLY A 564 12.21 18.83 11.68
CA GLY A 564 12.10 18.92 13.13
C GLY A 564 10.67 18.95 13.62
N THR A 565 10.51 19.02 14.94
CA THR A 565 9.21 19.17 15.59
C THR A 565 8.99 20.63 15.95
N TYR A 566 7.92 21.21 15.42
CA TYR A 566 7.53 22.59 15.61
C TYR A 566 6.27 22.67 16.47
N THR A 567 6.26 23.62 17.41
CA THR A 567 5.04 24.00 18.15
C THR A 567 4.37 25.16 17.43
N VAL A 568 3.17 24.91 16.92
CA VAL A 568 2.33 25.89 16.24
C VAL A 568 1.31 26.42 17.25
N THR A 569 1.46 27.67 17.65
CA THR A 569 0.57 28.35 18.61
C THR A 569 -0.27 29.38 17.88
N LEU A 570 -1.59 29.29 18.02
CA LEU A 570 -2.52 30.35 17.63
C LEU A 570 -2.96 31.10 18.89
N ALA A 571 -2.80 32.42 18.88
CA ALA A 571 -3.47 33.32 19.81
C ALA A 571 -4.49 34.21 19.08
N VAL A 572 -5.69 34.29 19.63
CA VAL A 572 -6.78 35.13 19.12
C VAL A 572 -7.21 36.12 20.19
N LEU A 573 -7.47 37.37 19.79
CA LEU A 573 -7.93 38.44 20.69
C LEU A 573 -9.26 39.01 20.18
N ALA A 574 -10.24 39.12 21.07
CA ALA A 574 -11.49 39.84 20.83
C ALA A 574 -11.71 40.86 21.96
N GLY A 575 -11.56 42.14 21.66
CA GLY A 575 -11.45 43.21 22.66
C GLY A 575 -10.30 42.95 23.65
N ALA A 576 -10.63 42.86 24.94
CA ALA A 576 -9.65 42.60 26.01
C ALA A 576 -9.40 41.10 26.29
N VAL A 577 -10.14 40.20 25.64
CA VAL A 577 -10.04 38.75 25.88
C VAL A 577 -9.03 38.13 24.91
N ARG A 578 -8.02 37.42 25.44
CA ARG A 578 -7.03 36.66 24.67
C ARG A 578 -7.18 35.17 24.97
N VAL A 579 -7.30 34.35 23.93
CA VAL A 579 -7.32 32.89 24.01
C VAL A 579 -6.22 32.32 23.12
N GLN A 580 -5.57 31.24 23.55
CA GLN A 580 -4.50 30.60 22.79
C GLN A 580 -4.59 29.08 22.83
N GLN A 581 -4.13 28.44 21.77
CA GLN A 581 -4.05 26.98 21.64
C GLN A 581 -2.78 26.62 20.85
N SER A 582 -2.18 25.48 21.18
CA SER A 582 -0.97 24.99 20.48
C SER A 582 -1.17 23.59 19.92
N ARG A 583 -0.49 23.28 18.81
CA ARG A 583 -0.44 21.97 18.15
C ARG A 583 1.00 21.64 17.77
N GLN A 584 1.44 20.41 18.00
CA GLN A 584 2.74 19.91 17.53
C GLN A 584 2.65 19.54 16.04
N LEU A 585 3.69 19.86 15.27
CA LEU A 585 3.86 19.53 13.86
C LEU A 585 5.25 18.97 13.62
N THR A 586 5.35 17.74 13.11
CA THR A 586 6.63 17.15 12.72
C THR A 586 6.86 17.35 11.23
N VAL A 587 7.93 18.07 10.88
CA VAL A 587 8.40 18.27 9.51
C VAL A 587 9.52 17.27 9.22
N ALA A 588 9.31 16.39 8.25
CA ALA A 588 10.31 15.40 7.86
C ALA A 588 11.39 16.00 6.93
N PRO A 589 12.61 15.44 6.90
CA PRO A 589 13.67 15.89 5.98
C PRO A 589 13.26 15.74 4.52
N GLU A 590 13.93 16.53 3.66
CA GLU A 590 13.78 16.43 2.22
C GLU A 590 14.15 14.99 1.79
N PRO A 591 13.36 14.36 0.90
CA PRO A 591 13.71 13.03 0.39
C PRO A 591 15.03 13.08 -0.39
N PRO A 592 15.84 12.01 -0.33
CA PRO A 592 17.08 11.95 -1.09
C PRO A 592 16.81 12.09 -2.61
N PRO A 593 17.73 12.73 -3.36
CA PRO A 593 17.59 12.87 -4.81
C PRO A 593 17.65 11.48 -5.47
N VAL A 594 16.66 11.19 -6.31
CA VAL A 594 16.54 9.92 -7.02
C VAL A 594 17.36 9.95 -8.31
N ARG A 595 18.10 8.88 -8.57
CA ARG A 595 18.89 8.65 -9.78
C ARG A 595 18.48 7.33 -10.45
N CYS A 596 18.88 7.18 -11.71
CA CYS A 596 18.71 5.93 -12.43
C CYS A 596 19.46 4.78 -11.76
N GLY A 597 18.79 3.63 -11.60
CA GLY A 597 19.29 2.44 -10.93
C GLY A 597 19.09 2.42 -9.41
N ASP A 598 18.54 3.48 -8.81
CA ASP A 598 18.33 3.54 -7.37
C ASP A 598 17.37 2.45 -6.89
N VAL A 599 17.67 1.90 -5.71
CA VAL A 599 16.81 0.97 -4.99
C VAL A 599 16.21 1.68 -3.78
N LEU A 600 14.95 2.06 -3.88
CA LEU A 600 14.23 2.80 -2.85
C LEU A 600 13.74 1.87 -1.74
N THR A 601 14.21 2.14 -0.53
CA THR A 601 13.71 1.54 0.73
C THR A 601 12.96 2.55 1.59
N ALA A 602 12.93 3.82 1.17
CA ALA A 602 12.19 4.92 1.78
C ALA A 602 11.52 5.76 0.69
N SER A 603 10.51 6.54 1.07
CA SER A 603 9.79 7.42 0.15
C SER A 603 10.70 8.46 -0.48
N ALA A 604 10.52 8.74 -1.77
CA ALA A 604 11.36 9.64 -2.55
C ALA A 604 10.54 10.46 -3.57
N MET A 605 11.15 11.52 -4.08
CA MET A 605 10.55 12.39 -5.09
C MET A 605 11.56 12.68 -6.22
N LEU A 606 11.13 12.57 -7.47
CA LEU A 606 11.92 13.08 -8.61
C LEU A 606 11.91 14.61 -8.61
N LYS A 607 13.06 15.21 -8.89
CA LYS A 607 13.23 16.67 -8.98
C LYS A 607 13.56 17.15 -10.41
N SER A 608 13.79 16.20 -11.32
CA SER A 608 14.10 16.45 -12.72
C SER A 608 13.74 15.21 -13.53
N ASP A 609 13.61 15.38 -14.83
CA ASP A 609 13.47 14.24 -15.74
C ASP A 609 14.73 13.37 -15.69
N LEU A 610 14.54 12.05 -15.85
CA LEU A 610 15.59 11.04 -15.85
C LEU A 610 15.56 10.24 -17.16
N VAL A 611 16.72 10.15 -17.81
CA VAL A 611 16.96 9.25 -18.95
C VAL A 611 17.92 8.16 -18.48
N CYS A 612 17.40 6.95 -18.32
CA CYS A 612 18.12 5.84 -17.71
C CYS A 612 18.74 4.91 -18.77
N PRO A 613 20.07 4.70 -18.74
CA PRO A 613 20.76 3.82 -19.69
C PRO A 613 20.67 2.34 -19.30
N ASN A 614 20.20 2.04 -18.09
CA ASN A 614 20.12 0.68 -17.55
C ASN A 614 18.75 0.05 -17.82
N ASP A 615 18.70 -1.29 -17.74
CA ASP A 615 17.47 -2.07 -17.83
C ASP A 615 16.44 -1.69 -16.76
N ILE A 616 16.86 -1.26 -15.56
CA ILE A 616 15.91 -0.82 -14.53
C ILE A 616 16.10 0.68 -14.29
N GLY A 617 15.02 1.44 -14.48
CA GLY A 617 15.00 2.88 -14.21
C GLY A 617 15.11 3.15 -12.70
N ILE A 618 14.13 2.70 -11.93
CA ILE A 618 14.12 2.79 -10.45
C ILE A 618 13.57 1.47 -9.89
N ALA A 619 14.18 0.95 -8.84
CA ALA A 619 13.65 -0.18 -8.08
C ALA A 619 13.06 0.30 -6.75
N ILE A 620 11.98 -0.35 -6.30
CA ILE A 620 11.41 -0.18 -4.96
C ILE A 620 11.48 -1.54 -4.26
N ALA A 621 12.19 -1.58 -3.13
CA ALA A 621 12.44 -2.78 -2.34
C ALA A 621 11.94 -2.69 -0.88
N GLY A 622 11.46 -1.52 -0.45
CA GLY A 622 10.91 -1.29 0.90
C GLY A 622 9.37 -1.28 0.93
N ASP A 623 8.81 -1.58 2.10
CA ASP A 623 7.37 -1.38 2.35
C ASP A 623 7.05 0.09 2.62
N ASN A 624 5.80 0.48 2.43
CA ASN A 624 5.31 1.84 2.73
C ASN A 624 6.14 2.94 2.03
N VAL A 625 6.64 2.65 0.83
CA VAL A 625 7.42 3.57 0.02
C VAL A 625 6.49 4.33 -0.92
N THR A 626 6.53 5.65 -0.85
CA THR A 626 5.93 6.53 -1.86
C THR A 626 7.01 7.05 -2.80
N LEU A 627 6.89 6.79 -4.10
CA LEU A 627 7.65 7.44 -5.15
C LEU A 627 6.76 8.45 -5.86
N ASP A 628 6.98 9.73 -5.61
CA ASP A 628 6.34 10.83 -6.33
C ASP A 628 7.25 11.25 -7.49
N LEU A 629 6.80 11.11 -8.74
CA LEU A 629 7.60 11.51 -9.89
C LEU A 629 7.62 13.04 -10.08
N GLY A 630 6.88 13.82 -9.29
CA GLY A 630 6.95 15.28 -9.28
C GLY A 630 6.48 15.96 -10.56
N GLY A 631 5.76 15.27 -11.42
CA GLY A 631 5.40 15.70 -12.78
C GLY A 631 6.51 15.44 -13.81
N HIS A 632 7.64 14.85 -13.39
CA HIS A 632 8.79 14.57 -14.25
C HIS A 632 8.63 13.27 -15.05
N THR A 633 9.48 13.14 -16.06
CA THR A 633 9.53 11.99 -16.95
C THR A 633 10.68 11.06 -16.58
N LEU A 634 10.36 9.78 -16.40
CA LEU A 634 11.33 8.68 -16.36
C LEU A 634 11.31 7.98 -17.73
N SER A 635 12.46 7.90 -18.40
CA SER A 635 12.57 7.33 -19.75
C SER A 635 13.88 6.57 -19.96
N THR A 636 14.00 5.87 -21.09
CA THR A 636 15.26 5.25 -21.55
C THR A 636 15.47 5.52 -23.05
N ASP A 637 16.71 5.72 -23.46
CA ASP A 637 17.14 5.84 -24.86
C ASP A 637 17.62 4.49 -25.43
N THR A 638 17.94 3.52 -24.57
CA THR A 638 18.42 2.17 -24.92
C THR A 638 17.49 1.06 -24.38
N PRO A 639 16.25 0.94 -24.88
CA PRO A 639 15.33 -0.11 -24.42
C PRO A 639 15.85 -1.51 -24.74
N SER A 640 15.76 -2.40 -23.76
CA SER A 640 16.14 -3.81 -23.85
C SER A 640 14.95 -4.74 -23.56
N GLU A 641 15.12 -6.03 -23.79
CA GLU A 641 14.15 -7.09 -23.48
C GLU A 641 13.80 -7.19 -21.98
N SER A 642 14.66 -6.68 -21.11
CA SER A 642 14.50 -6.64 -19.66
C SER A 642 14.10 -5.25 -19.14
N SER A 643 13.99 -4.26 -20.04
CA SER A 643 13.84 -2.87 -19.62
C SER A 643 12.53 -2.60 -18.87
N THR A 644 12.63 -2.12 -17.64
CA THR A 644 11.52 -1.80 -16.73
C THR A 644 11.74 -0.40 -16.15
N GLY A 645 10.76 0.50 -16.33
CA GLY A 645 10.85 1.87 -15.80
C GLY A 645 10.91 1.89 -14.28
N ILE A 646 9.85 1.40 -13.62
CA ILE A 646 9.82 1.24 -12.16
C ILE A 646 9.58 -0.23 -11.83
N LYS A 647 10.47 -0.84 -11.05
CA LYS A 647 10.34 -2.24 -10.60
C LYS A 647 10.05 -2.29 -9.10
N VAL A 648 8.88 -2.78 -8.72
CA VAL A 648 8.52 -3.06 -7.32
C VAL A 648 8.65 -4.56 -7.09
N ALA A 649 9.77 -4.97 -6.51
CA ALA A 649 10.08 -6.37 -6.27
C ALA A 649 11.10 -6.54 -5.14
N GLY A 650 10.96 -7.62 -4.37
CA GLY A 650 11.88 -7.95 -3.27
C GLY A 650 11.93 -9.45 -3.01
N SER A 651 12.80 -9.86 -2.08
CA SER A 651 12.92 -11.27 -1.63
C SER A 651 11.72 -11.75 -0.81
N ARG A 652 10.83 -10.83 -0.42
CA ARG A 652 9.57 -11.03 0.29
C ARG A 652 8.50 -10.19 -0.37
N THR A 653 7.24 -10.39 0.01
CA THR A 653 6.15 -9.54 -0.47
C THR A 653 6.36 -8.09 -0.02
N ILE A 654 6.41 -7.16 -0.97
CA ILE A 654 6.49 -5.72 -0.71
C ILE A 654 5.07 -5.19 -0.51
N GLN A 655 4.88 -4.38 0.54
CA GLN A 655 3.56 -3.89 0.94
C GLN A 655 3.45 -2.37 0.85
N ASP A 656 2.23 -1.88 0.57
CA ASP A 656 1.84 -0.48 0.71
C ASP A 656 2.69 0.52 -0.10
N THR A 657 3.07 0.15 -1.32
CA THR A 657 3.82 1.05 -2.23
C THR A 657 2.88 2.03 -2.92
N THR A 658 3.25 3.31 -3.00
CA THR A 658 2.55 4.32 -3.80
C THR A 658 3.48 4.87 -4.88
N ILE A 659 3.03 4.91 -6.14
CA ILE A 659 3.75 5.57 -7.25
C ILE A 659 2.79 6.58 -7.87
N LYS A 660 3.20 7.84 -7.99
CA LYS A 660 2.28 8.88 -8.47
C LYS A 660 2.95 10.00 -9.26
N ASN A 661 2.11 10.75 -9.99
CA ASN A 661 2.41 12.09 -10.52
C ASN A 661 3.63 12.15 -11.44
N GLY A 662 3.54 11.60 -12.65
CA GLY A 662 4.60 11.74 -13.66
C GLY A 662 4.42 10.84 -14.87
N THR A 663 5.45 10.80 -15.71
CA THR A 663 5.42 10.10 -16.99
C THR A 663 6.47 9.01 -17.04
N LEU A 664 6.10 7.81 -17.49
CA LEU A 664 7.02 6.72 -17.82
C LEU A 664 6.92 6.42 -19.30
N THR A 665 8.04 6.42 -20.01
CA THR A 665 8.03 6.19 -21.47
C THR A 665 9.25 5.43 -21.97
N ARG A 666 9.12 4.79 -23.13
CA ARG A 666 10.19 4.12 -23.89
C ARG A 666 10.78 2.85 -23.25
N PHE A 667 10.43 2.48 -22.03
CA PHE A 667 10.75 1.14 -21.48
C PHE A 667 9.89 0.06 -22.15
N LYS A 668 10.34 -1.20 -22.15
CA LYS A 668 9.49 -2.35 -22.53
C LYS A 668 8.33 -2.51 -21.54
N THR A 669 8.65 -2.51 -20.25
CA THR A 669 7.67 -2.51 -19.15
C THR A 669 7.68 -1.16 -18.46
N GLY A 670 6.53 -0.51 -18.33
CA GLY A 670 6.44 0.75 -17.58
C GLY A 670 6.69 0.52 -16.10
N ILE A 671 5.78 -0.22 -15.46
CA ILE A 671 5.82 -0.58 -14.05
C ILE A 671 5.72 -2.10 -13.91
N GLY A 672 6.79 -2.71 -13.39
CA GLY A 672 6.85 -4.14 -13.07
C GLY A 672 6.56 -4.39 -11.60
N LEU A 673 5.56 -5.21 -11.31
CA LEU A 673 5.13 -5.61 -9.97
C LEU A 673 5.36 -7.10 -9.77
N SER A 674 6.11 -7.50 -8.75
CA SER A 674 6.39 -8.91 -8.48
C SER A 674 6.37 -9.20 -6.99
N ASN A 675 5.46 -10.09 -6.57
CA ASN A 675 5.21 -10.40 -5.16
C ASN A 675 4.93 -9.12 -4.36
N VAL A 676 3.81 -8.46 -4.63
CA VAL A 676 3.45 -7.19 -3.98
C VAL A 676 2.03 -7.23 -3.43
N SER A 677 1.75 -6.38 -2.45
CA SER A 677 0.41 -6.19 -1.88
C SER A 677 0.14 -4.71 -1.59
N GLY A 678 -1.07 -4.20 -1.86
CA GLY A 678 -1.47 -2.84 -1.47
C GLY A 678 -0.78 -1.74 -2.27
N VAL A 679 -0.55 -1.96 -3.57
CA VAL A 679 0.11 -0.98 -4.44
C VAL A 679 -0.90 0.05 -4.93
N ARG A 680 -0.58 1.34 -4.82
CA ARG A 680 -1.41 2.46 -5.31
C ARG A 680 -0.69 3.22 -6.42
N LEU A 681 -1.27 3.26 -7.60
CA LEU A 681 -0.76 3.99 -8.76
C LEU A 681 -1.73 5.14 -9.09
N SER A 682 -1.25 6.38 -9.17
CA SER A 682 -2.14 7.51 -9.48
C SER A 682 -1.52 8.70 -10.22
N ALA A 683 -2.31 9.38 -11.06
CA ALA A 683 -1.85 10.55 -11.81
C ALA A 683 -0.60 10.26 -12.67
N LEU A 684 -0.56 9.09 -13.30
CA LEU A 684 0.56 8.65 -14.15
C LEU A 684 0.18 8.70 -15.63
N THR A 685 1.16 8.96 -16.48
CA THR A 685 1.09 8.63 -17.92
C THR A 685 2.13 7.56 -18.21
N VAL A 686 1.69 6.36 -18.59
CA VAL A 686 2.57 5.25 -18.93
C VAL A 686 2.40 4.96 -20.42
N ALA A 687 3.51 5.06 -21.13
CA ALA A 687 3.62 4.84 -22.57
C ALA A 687 4.82 3.93 -22.85
N SER A 688 4.78 2.71 -22.32
CA SER A 688 5.82 1.70 -22.55
C SER A 688 5.73 1.16 -23.99
N SER A 689 6.90 0.94 -24.59
CA SER A 689 7.20 0.72 -26.02
C SER A 689 6.00 0.63 -26.98
N ALA A 690 5.61 1.78 -27.53
CA ALA A 690 4.78 1.89 -28.74
C ALA A 690 5.59 1.66 -30.05
N ASP A 691 6.92 1.72 -29.99
CA ASP A 691 7.81 1.82 -31.15
C ASP A 691 8.59 0.53 -31.52
N ALA A 692 8.34 -0.59 -30.84
CA ALA A 692 9.16 -1.78 -31.03
C ALA A 692 8.41 -2.84 -31.86
N ASN A 693 8.73 -2.90 -33.16
CA ASN A 693 8.15 -3.86 -34.11
C ASN A 693 8.49 -5.35 -33.80
N ASP A 694 9.26 -5.66 -32.75
CA ASP A 694 9.79 -7.01 -32.49
C ASP A 694 9.60 -7.58 -31.07
N PHE A 695 9.03 -6.83 -30.11
CA PHE A 695 8.97 -7.32 -28.71
C PHE A 695 7.70 -8.14 -28.45
N GLU A 696 7.86 -9.46 -28.57
CA GLU A 696 6.83 -10.47 -28.34
C GLU A 696 6.28 -10.52 -26.88
N LYS A 697 4.97 -10.73 -26.79
CA LYS A 697 4.16 -11.42 -25.75
C LYS A 697 4.18 -10.98 -24.28
N ASN A 698 5.14 -10.19 -23.77
CA ASN A 698 5.24 -9.87 -22.33
C ASN A 698 5.62 -8.40 -22.01
N ALA A 699 5.48 -7.47 -22.96
CA ALA A 699 5.69 -6.04 -22.72
C ALA A 699 4.36 -5.38 -22.31
N GLY A 700 4.29 -4.72 -21.15
CA GLY A 700 3.09 -4.02 -20.72
C GLY A 700 3.37 -2.75 -19.92
N ASP A 701 2.48 -1.77 -20.02
CA ASP A 701 2.57 -0.54 -19.21
C ASP A 701 2.60 -0.92 -17.73
N ILE A 702 1.72 -1.84 -17.33
CA ILE A 702 1.72 -2.50 -16.03
C ILE A 702 1.92 -4.00 -16.23
N TYR A 703 2.96 -4.58 -15.62
CA TYR A 703 3.19 -6.02 -15.61
C TYR A 703 3.20 -6.56 -14.18
N GLY A 704 2.25 -7.43 -13.83
CA GLY A 704 2.05 -7.92 -12.46
C GLY A 704 2.12 -9.44 -12.33
N VAL A 705 2.90 -9.92 -11.35
CA VAL A 705 2.99 -11.34 -10.98
C VAL A 705 2.82 -11.48 -9.48
N ASN A 706 1.79 -12.22 -9.03
CA ASN A 706 1.40 -12.31 -7.62
C ASN A 706 1.29 -10.92 -6.97
N ALA A 707 0.59 -10.01 -7.67
CA ALA A 707 0.39 -8.63 -7.28
C ALA A 707 -1.04 -8.45 -6.75
N ARG A 708 -1.20 -8.30 -5.44
CA ARG A 708 -2.50 -8.28 -4.76
C ARG A 708 -2.88 -6.87 -4.34
N ASP A 709 -4.18 -6.57 -4.33
CA ASP A 709 -4.71 -5.26 -3.92
C ASP A 709 -3.98 -4.09 -4.63
N VAL A 710 -3.85 -4.19 -5.95
CA VAL A 710 -3.29 -3.13 -6.79
C VAL A 710 -4.41 -2.19 -7.19
N GLN A 711 -4.31 -0.91 -6.85
CA GLN A 711 -5.28 0.12 -7.18
C GLN A 711 -4.64 1.16 -8.11
N ILE A 712 -5.20 1.30 -9.31
CA ILE A 712 -4.77 2.28 -10.32
C ILE A 712 -5.87 3.31 -10.47
N SER A 713 -5.53 4.60 -10.40
CA SER A 713 -6.50 5.67 -10.56
C SER A 713 -5.97 6.89 -11.32
N SER A 714 -6.83 7.62 -12.03
CA SER A 714 -6.44 8.86 -12.73
C SER A 714 -5.19 8.69 -13.60
N THR A 715 -5.05 7.54 -14.25
CA THR A 715 -3.83 7.15 -14.97
C THR A 715 -4.13 6.92 -16.44
N SER A 716 -3.22 7.33 -17.32
CA SER A 716 -3.30 7.08 -18.75
C SER A 716 -2.30 5.98 -19.13
N LEU A 717 -2.80 4.82 -19.53
CA LEU A 717 -2.03 3.68 -20.04
C LEU A 717 -2.20 3.65 -21.55
N THR A 718 -1.11 3.84 -22.29
CA THR A 718 -1.11 4.12 -23.74
C THR A 718 -0.21 3.19 -24.56
N GLY A 719 0.49 2.26 -23.89
CA GLY A 719 1.39 1.30 -24.50
C GLY A 719 0.66 0.18 -25.24
N GLY A 720 1.43 -0.68 -25.92
CA GLY A 720 0.90 -1.78 -26.73
C GLY A 720 0.07 -2.81 -25.94
N ALA A 721 0.33 -2.94 -24.64
CA ALA A 721 -0.48 -3.68 -23.68
C ALA A 721 -0.63 -2.85 -22.39
N PRO A 722 -1.81 -2.26 -22.09
CA PRO A 722 -1.99 -1.44 -20.89
C PRO A 722 -1.73 -2.20 -19.59
N PHE A 723 -2.09 -3.47 -19.52
CA PHE A 723 -1.71 -4.31 -18.39
C PHE A 723 -1.63 -5.79 -18.76
N ILE A 724 -0.73 -6.49 -18.09
CA ILE A 724 -0.59 -7.94 -18.09
C ILE A 724 -0.45 -8.37 -16.64
N VAL A 725 -1.41 -9.13 -16.12
CA VAL A 725 -1.35 -9.64 -14.74
C VAL A 725 -1.60 -11.15 -14.69
N GLN A 726 -0.86 -11.83 -13.81
CA GLN A 726 -0.90 -13.27 -13.64
C GLN A 726 -0.60 -13.71 -12.19
N ASP A 727 -0.72 -15.01 -11.93
CA ASP A 727 -0.39 -15.69 -10.68
C ASP A 727 -1.17 -15.17 -9.47
N ASN A 728 -2.51 -15.26 -9.51
CA ASN A 728 -3.44 -14.81 -8.47
C ASN A 728 -3.29 -13.32 -8.14
N SER A 729 -3.11 -12.48 -9.16
CA SER A 729 -3.07 -11.03 -9.01
C SER A 729 -4.49 -10.45 -8.85
N ASP A 730 -4.63 -9.34 -8.12
CA ASP A 730 -5.89 -8.62 -7.94
C ASP A 730 -5.66 -7.12 -8.22
N ILE A 731 -6.26 -6.63 -9.31
CA ILE A 731 -6.06 -5.27 -9.82
C ILE A 731 -7.40 -4.55 -10.03
N GLY A 732 -7.52 -3.36 -9.45
CA GLY A 732 -8.59 -2.40 -9.66
C GLY A 732 -8.08 -1.19 -10.43
N ILE A 733 -8.77 -0.81 -11.51
CA ILE A 733 -8.45 0.35 -12.35
C ILE A 733 -9.66 1.26 -12.38
N ALA A 734 -9.53 2.49 -11.87
CA ALA A 734 -10.62 3.45 -11.77
C ALA A 734 -10.27 4.77 -12.45
N LYS A 735 -11.24 5.50 -13.01
CA LYS A 735 -11.03 6.89 -13.48
C LYS A 735 -9.82 7.05 -14.41
N SER A 736 -9.56 6.05 -15.23
CA SER A 736 -8.32 5.92 -16.00
C SER A 736 -8.62 5.76 -17.49
N VAL A 737 -7.61 6.03 -18.32
CA VAL A 737 -7.71 5.84 -19.78
C VAL A 737 -6.79 4.70 -20.16
N LEU A 738 -7.36 3.65 -20.75
CA LEU A 738 -6.63 2.53 -21.32
C LEU A 738 -6.78 2.61 -22.82
N SER A 739 -5.71 2.94 -23.51
CA SER A 739 -5.69 3.06 -24.97
C SER A 739 -4.36 2.55 -25.51
N ASN A 740 -4.25 2.39 -26.82
CA ASN A 740 -3.03 1.91 -27.46
C ASN A 740 -2.42 2.91 -28.46
N ASN A 741 -2.85 4.19 -28.42
CA ASN A 741 -2.52 5.25 -29.40
C ASN A 741 -2.68 4.87 -30.89
N ALA A 742 -3.21 3.70 -31.21
CA ALA A 742 -3.38 3.25 -32.57
C ALA A 742 -4.67 3.88 -33.09
N GLN A 743 -4.51 4.74 -34.10
CA GLN A 743 -5.60 5.22 -34.95
C GLN A 743 -6.35 4.07 -35.66
N GLU A 744 -5.85 2.83 -35.56
CA GLU A 744 -6.41 1.64 -36.19
C GLU A 744 -6.92 0.65 -35.15
N ARG A 745 -8.21 0.31 -35.26
CA ARG A 745 -8.97 -0.60 -34.41
C ARG A 745 -8.48 -2.06 -34.45
N TRP A 746 -7.37 -2.35 -35.11
CA TRP A 746 -6.92 -3.70 -35.46
C TRP A 746 -5.44 -3.92 -35.13
N GLY A 747 -5.14 -4.91 -34.28
CA GLY A 747 -3.79 -5.50 -34.16
C GLY A 747 -2.89 -5.05 -32.99
N ARG A 748 -3.24 -4.00 -32.23
CA ARG A 748 -2.48 -3.53 -31.04
C ARG A 748 -3.41 -3.28 -29.85
N GLY A 749 -2.93 -3.22 -28.60
CA GLY A 749 -3.76 -2.92 -27.43
C GLY A 749 -4.43 -4.15 -26.81
N GLN A 750 -3.62 -5.09 -26.34
CA GLN A 750 -4.09 -6.30 -25.66
C GLN A 750 -3.88 -6.18 -24.15
N ALA A 751 -4.93 -6.40 -23.36
CA ALA A 751 -4.84 -6.48 -21.90
C ALA A 751 -5.10 -7.93 -21.44
N ILE A 752 -4.29 -8.41 -20.49
CA ILE A 752 -4.28 -9.82 -20.09
C ILE A 752 -4.48 -9.94 -18.58
N CYS A 753 -5.46 -10.76 -18.19
CA CYS A 753 -5.82 -11.06 -16.80
C CYS A 753 -5.87 -12.57 -16.56
N THR A 754 -4.73 -13.21 -16.30
CA THR A 754 -4.62 -14.68 -16.38
C THR A 754 -4.20 -15.36 -15.07
N ASN A 755 -4.14 -16.69 -15.07
CA ASN A 755 -3.69 -17.55 -13.98
C ASN A 755 -4.27 -17.20 -12.58
N GLY A 756 -5.59 -17.22 -12.44
CA GLY A 756 -6.29 -17.01 -11.16
C GLY A 756 -6.47 -15.55 -10.77
N SER A 757 -6.24 -14.63 -11.70
CA SER A 757 -6.27 -13.20 -11.41
C SER A 757 -7.67 -12.59 -11.48
N ARG A 758 -7.86 -11.49 -10.76
CA ARG A 758 -9.07 -10.67 -10.79
C ARG A 758 -8.73 -9.27 -11.30
N CYS A 759 -9.48 -8.83 -12.30
CA CYS A 759 -9.32 -7.50 -12.88
C CYS A 759 -10.65 -6.75 -12.85
N THR A 760 -10.68 -5.60 -12.20
CA THR A 760 -11.86 -4.72 -12.11
C THR A 760 -11.53 -3.39 -12.75
N ILE A 761 -12.35 -2.94 -13.69
CA ILE A 761 -12.21 -1.65 -14.37
C ILE A 761 -13.49 -0.85 -14.13
N SER A 762 -13.38 0.35 -13.57
CA SER A 762 -14.53 1.19 -13.24
C SER A 762 -14.32 2.66 -13.63
N GLU A 763 -15.40 3.38 -13.96
CA GLU A 763 -15.34 4.83 -14.25
C GLU A 763 -14.25 5.21 -15.27
N SER A 764 -13.91 4.32 -16.21
CA SER A 764 -12.72 4.43 -17.06
C SER A 764 -13.08 4.47 -18.54
N THR A 765 -12.12 4.81 -19.39
CA THR A 765 -12.27 4.73 -20.85
C THR A 765 -11.36 3.62 -21.38
N LEU A 766 -11.93 2.66 -22.10
CA LEU A 766 -11.21 1.56 -22.74
C LEU A 766 -11.27 1.74 -24.26
N LYS A 767 -10.11 1.79 -24.90
CA LYS A 767 -9.93 1.84 -26.36
C LYS A 767 -8.92 0.78 -26.79
N LEU A 768 -9.36 -0.48 -26.80
CA LEU A 768 -8.47 -1.65 -26.87
C LEU A 768 -8.89 -2.63 -27.97
N PHE A 769 -7.94 -3.40 -28.48
CA PHE A 769 -8.29 -4.50 -29.37
C PHE A 769 -8.89 -5.68 -28.59
N LEU A 770 -8.25 -6.06 -27.48
CA LEU A 770 -8.63 -7.27 -26.76
C LEU A 770 -8.38 -7.13 -25.26
N VAL A 771 -9.35 -7.58 -24.46
CA VAL A 771 -9.16 -7.89 -23.04
C VAL A 771 -9.45 -9.37 -22.83
N GLN A 772 -8.47 -10.15 -22.37
CA GLN A 772 -8.56 -11.62 -22.29
C GLN A 772 -8.02 -12.18 -20.97
N CYS A 773 -8.41 -13.42 -20.66
CA CYS A 773 -7.92 -14.16 -19.49
C CYS A 773 -6.98 -15.31 -19.82
N SER A 774 -6.74 -15.58 -21.10
CA SER A 774 -5.77 -16.57 -21.55
C SER A 774 -4.47 -15.94 -22.05
N SER A 775 -3.41 -16.72 -21.92
CA SER A 775 -2.08 -16.44 -22.46
C SER A 775 -1.81 -17.33 -23.69
N PRO A 776 -0.95 -16.91 -24.65
CA PRO A 776 -0.53 -17.75 -25.78
C PRO A 776 0.10 -19.09 -25.39
N VAL A 777 0.52 -19.26 -24.13
CA VAL A 777 1.14 -20.48 -23.61
C VAL A 777 0.08 -21.48 -23.08
N GLY A 778 -1.19 -21.07 -23.05
CA GLY A 778 -2.34 -21.89 -22.65
C GLY A 778 -2.35 -22.21 -21.17
N GLU A 779 -3.08 -21.43 -20.35
CA GLU A 779 -3.42 -21.83 -18.98
C GLU A 779 -4.58 -20.99 -18.38
N SER A 780 -5.40 -21.71 -17.59
CA SER A 780 -6.41 -21.35 -16.58
C SER A 780 -7.65 -20.48 -16.90
N LEU A 781 -8.83 -21.13 -16.93
CA LEU A 781 -10.19 -20.55 -16.92
C LEU A 781 -10.67 -20.15 -15.52
N ASN A 782 -9.82 -19.69 -14.60
CA ASN A 782 -10.25 -19.29 -13.24
C ASN A 782 -10.12 -17.77 -12.98
N SER A 783 -9.74 -17.01 -13.99
CA SER A 783 -9.57 -15.55 -13.90
C SER A 783 -10.89 -14.82 -14.17
N SER A 784 -11.05 -13.63 -13.58
CA SER A 784 -12.30 -12.86 -13.65
C SER A 784 -12.07 -11.42 -14.10
N LEU A 785 -13.00 -10.91 -14.90
CA LEU A 785 -12.99 -9.55 -15.42
C LEU A 785 -14.32 -8.84 -15.08
N SER A 786 -14.26 -7.65 -14.49
CA SER A 786 -15.41 -6.75 -14.35
C SER A 786 -15.13 -5.39 -15.01
N VAL A 787 -16.09 -4.88 -15.78
CA VAL A 787 -16.06 -3.56 -16.42
C VAL A 787 -17.35 -2.82 -16.08
N GLU A 788 -17.25 -1.76 -15.28
CA GLU A 788 -18.38 -1.06 -14.68
C GLU A 788 -18.34 0.45 -14.93
N SER A 789 -19.50 1.06 -15.21
CA SER A 789 -19.63 2.53 -15.30
C SER A 789 -18.58 3.21 -16.20
N SER A 790 -18.18 2.55 -17.28
CA SER A 790 -17.05 2.90 -18.14
C SER A 790 -17.49 3.16 -19.59
N ASP A 791 -16.66 3.88 -20.33
CA ASP A 791 -16.78 4.05 -21.78
C ASP A 791 -15.95 2.96 -22.47
N VAL A 792 -16.60 2.11 -23.25
CA VAL A 792 -16.00 0.89 -23.79
C VAL A 792 -16.00 0.90 -25.31
N ASP A 793 -14.82 1.09 -25.89
CA ASP A 793 -14.50 0.91 -27.30
C ASP A 793 -13.46 -0.20 -27.42
N SER A 794 -13.92 -1.44 -27.25
CA SER A 794 -13.06 -2.62 -27.34
C SER A 794 -13.61 -3.63 -28.33
N VAL A 795 -12.76 -4.20 -29.20
CA VAL A 795 -13.22 -5.22 -30.17
C VAL A 795 -13.62 -6.52 -29.47
N SER A 796 -12.90 -6.90 -28.41
CA SER A 796 -13.27 -8.06 -27.60
C SER A 796 -13.03 -7.88 -26.11
N ILE A 797 -13.95 -8.43 -25.30
CA ILE A 797 -13.96 -8.33 -23.84
C ILE A 797 -14.16 -9.71 -23.23
N GLY A 798 -13.26 -10.08 -22.32
CA GLY A 798 -13.43 -11.24 -21.47
C GLY A 798 -13.23 -12.58 -22.18
N ARG A 799 -12.43 -12.61 -23.25
CA ARG A 799 -12.11 -13.86 -23.95
C ARG A 799 -11.46 -14.86 -23.00
N GLU A 800 -11.99 -16.08 -22.96
CA GLU A 800 -11.48 -17.22 -22.19
C GLU A 800 -11.38 -16.96 -20.67
N CYS A 801 -12.25 -16.11 -20.12
CA CYS A 801 -12.34 -15.87 -18.67
C CYS A 801 -13.27 -16.87 -17.96
N ASP A 802 -13.07 -17.10 -16.66
CA ASP A 802 -14.06 -17.83 -15.85
C ASP A 802 -15.36 -17.03 -15.73
N SER A 803 -15.22 -15.75 -15.40
CA SER A 803 -16.35 -14.86 -15.22
C SER A 803 -16.07 -13.48 -15.80
N VAL A 804 -17.07 -12.95 -16.50
CA VAL A 804 -17.06 -11.62 -17.09
C VAL A 804 -18.30 -10.87 -16.63
N THR A 805 -18.12 -9.65 -16.12
CA THR A 805 -19.19 -8.74 -15.74
C THR A 805 -19.04 -7.44 -16.51
N VAL A 806 -20.10 -7.01 -17.22
CA VAL A 806 -20.18 -5.73 -17.93
C VAL A 806 -21.42 -5.00 -17.43
N LYS A 807 -21.26 -3.92 -16.66
CA LYS A 807 -22.38 -3.33 -15.92
C LYS A 807 -22.43 -1.80 -15.96
N ASN A 808 -23.64 -1.25 -16.14
CA ASN A 808 -23.92 0.19 -16.00
C ASN A 808 -23.05 1.10 -16.89
N ASN A 809 -22.59 0.60 -18.04
CA ASN A 809 -21.77 1.38 -18.95
C ASN A 809 -22.67 2.20 -19.89
N SER A 810 -22.53 3.53 -19.88
CA SER A 810 -23.36 4.45 -20.66
C SER A 810 -22.96 4.56 -22.13
N ARG A 811 -21.78 4.06 -22.50
CA ARG A 811 -21.29 4.09 -23.88
C ARG A 811 -20.46 2.86 -24.19
N ILE A 812 -21.09 1.86 -24.82
CA ILE A 812 -20.42 0.68 -25.34
C ILE A 812 -20.50 0.67 -26.87
N LEU A 813 -19.37 0.46 -27.55
CA LEU A 813 -19.36 0.04 -28.95
C LEU A 813 -19.46 -1.49 -29.04
N PRO A 814 -20.03 -2.05 -30.13
CA PRO A 814 -20.19 -3.50 -30.26
C PRO A 814 -18.86 -4.26 -30.13
N PHE A 815 -18.90 -5.39 -29.41
CA PHE A 815 -17.73 -6.19 -29.06
C PHE A 815 -18.05 -7.70 -29.10
N GLY A 816 -17.00 -8.53 -29.19
CA GLY A 816 -17.10 -9.99 -29.06
C GLY A 816 -16.62 -10.52 -27.71
N SER A 817 -17.26 -11.57 -27.20
CA SER A 817 -16.78 -12.37 -26.06
C SER A 817 -16.87 -13.85 -26.41
N MET A 818 -15.77 -14.58 -26.25
CA MET A 818 -15.67 -15.99 -26.63
C MET A 818 -15.06 -16.82 -25.50
N GLY A 819 -15.74 -17.92 -25.14
CA GLY A 819 -15.22 -18.91 -24.20
C GLY A 819 -15.21 -18.48 -22.74
N ALA A 820 -16.00 -17.46 -22.39
CA ALA A 820 -16.19 -17.09 -21.00
C ALA A 820 -17.14 -18.10 -20.32
N ARG A 821 -16.76 -18.71 -19.19
CA ARG A 821 -17.64 -19.71 -18.54
C ARG A 821 -18.95 -19.07 -18.04
N PHE A 822 -18.86 -17.91 -17.39
CA PHE A 822 -19.99 -17.10 -16.95
C PHE A 822 -19.89 -15.69 -17.52
N PHE A 823 -20.97 -15.17 -18.12
CA PHE A 823 -21.01 -13.84 -18.71
C PHE A 823 -22.24 -13.08 -18.25
N THR A 824 -22.05 -11.99 -17.52
CA THR A 824 -23.12 -11.11 -17.03
C THR A 824 -23.03 -9.74 -17.70
N MET A 825 -24.13 -9.29 -18.30
CA MET A 825 -24.23 -7.96 -18.92
C MET A 825 -25.50 -7.27 -18.47
N THR A 826 -25.37 -6.18 -17.68
CA THR A 826 -26.55 -5.50 -17.11
C THR A 826 -26.51 -3.98 -17.15
N GLY A 827 -27.64 -3.34 -17.48
CA GLY A 827 -27.78 -1.89 -17.39
C GLY A 827 -26.91 -1.08 -18.37
N ASN A 828 -26.49 -1.65 -19.49
CA ASN A 828 -25.58 -1.00 -20.44
C ASN A 828 -26.31 -0.36 -21.61
N ILE A 829 -25.70 0.66 -22.22
CA ILE A 829 -26.14 1.28 -23.48
C ILE A 829 -25.10 0.97 -24.57
N VAL A 830 -25.52 0.23 -25.59
CA VAL A 830 -24.72 -0.14 -26.76
C VAL A 830 -25.22 0.65 -27.97
N SER A 831 -24.33 1.40 -28.61
CA SER A 831 -24.64 2.24 -29.77
C SER A 831 -23.40 2.45 -30.66
N PRO A 832 -23.56 2.80 -31.96
CA PRO A 832 -22.44 3.00 -32.87
C PRO A 832 -21.62 4.27 -32.53
N PRO A 833 -20.37 4.38 -33.00
CA PRO A 833 -19.65 5.65 -32.96
C PRO A 833 -20.34 6.66 -33.88
N GLY A 834 -20.43 7.94 -33.47
CA GLY A 834 -21.24 8.99 -34.10
C GLY A 834 -20.76 9.52 -35.47
N SER A 835 -20.44 8.65 -36.42
CA SER A 835 -20.19 8.99 -37.83
C SER A 835 -20.40 7.76 -38.73
N ASP A 836 -20.76 7.98 -40.00
CA ASP A 836 -21.18 7.03 -41.06
C ASP A 836 -20.28 5.82 -41.39
N GLU A 837 -19.42 5.34 -40.48
CA GLU A 837 -18.91 3.97 -40.55
C GLU A 837 -20.07 3.03 -40.27
N MET A 838 -20.68 2.52 -41.35
CA MET A 838 -21.65 1.42 -41.32
C MET A 838 -21.17 0.33 -40.37
N ALA A 839 -21.71 0.33 -39.15
CA ALA A 839 -21.34 -0.58 -38.09
C ALA A 839 -21.86 -1.98 -38.44
N MET A 840 -21.08 -2.73 -39.24
CA MET A 840 -21.19 -4.18 -39.48
C MET A 840 -20.91 -4.99 -38.20
N ALA A 841 -21.18 -4.41 -37.05
CA ALA A 841 -20.71 -4.86 -35.76
C ALA A 841 -21.90 -5.24 -34.88
N SER A 842 -21.75 -6.36 -34.19
CA SER A 842 -22.74 -6.93 -33.28
C SER A 842 -22.10 -7.19 -31.93
N VAL A 843 -22.88 -7.11 -30.84
CA VAL A 843 -22.43 -7.75 -29.60
C VAL A 843 -22.55 -9.25 -29.79
N ALA A 844 -21.43 -9.97 -29.79
CA ALA A 844 -21.39 -11.41 -30.07
C ALA A 844 -20.86 -12.16 -28.85
N ILE A 845 -21.69 -13.00 -28.24
CA ILE A 845 -21.32 -13.82 -27.08
C ILE A 845 -21.33 -15.30 -27.48
N THR A 846 -20.21 -15.98 -27.25
CA THR A 846 -20.01 -17.35 -27.72
C THR A 846 -19.51 -18.25 -26.60
N ASN A 847 -20.09 -19.44 -26.45
CA ASN A 847 -19.66 -20.48 -25.51
C ASN A 847 -19.64 -20.00 -24.03
N ALA A 848 -20.82 -19.65 -23.50
CA ALA A 848 -20.97 -19.06 -22.16
C ALA A 848 -22.31 -19.36 -21.48
N VAL A 849 -22.30 -19.43 -20.14
CA VAL A 849 -23.53 -19.29 -19.33
C VAL A 849 -23.82 -17.80 -19.16
N ILE A 850 -24.93 -17.32 -19.72
CA ILE A 850 -25.23 -15.90 -19.86
C ILE A 850 -26.31 -15.41 -18.90
N HIS A 851 -26.14 -14.18 -18.39
CA HIS A 851 -27.19 -13.40 -17.76
C HIS A 851 -27.15 -11.98 -18.33
N ILE A 852 -28.06 -11.69 -19.27
CA ILE A 852 -28.10 -10.43 -20.00
C ILE A 852 -29.41 -9.73 -19.68
N SER A 853 -29.35 -8.63 -18.92
CA SER A 853 -30.56 -7.98 -18.41
C SER A 853 -30.53 -6.46 -18.36
N GLY A 854 -31.59 -5.81 -18.82
CA GLY A 854 -31.73 -4.35 -18.68
C GLY A 854 -30.79 -3.53 -19.56
N ASN A 855 -30.34 -4.06 -20.70
CA ASN A 855 -29.47 -3.34 -21.63
C ASN A 855 -30.27 -2.70 -22.78
N ASP A 856 -29.73 -1.64 -23.37
CA ASP A 856 -30.24 -1.01 -24.60
C ASP A 856 -29.25 -1.22 -25.75
N PHE A 857 -29.70 -1.83 -26.84
CA PHE A 857 -28.94 -2.07 -28.05
C PHE A 857 -29.58 -1.29 -29.20
N SER A 858 -28.93 -0.22 -29.64
CA SER A 858 -29.51 0.69 -30.63
C SER A 858 -28.59 1.06 -31.78
N GLY A 859 -29.15 1.13 -33.00
CA GLY A 859 -28.47 1.67 -34.17
C GLY A 859 -27.27 0.86 -34.69
N ILE A 860 -27.12 -0.41 -34.31
CA ILE A 860 -26.03 -1.30 -34.77
C ILE A 860 -26.56 -2.37 -35.72
N GLN A 861 -25.71 -3.23 -36.29
CA GLN A 861 -26.19 -4.22 -37.28
C GLN A 861 -27.06 -5.30 -36.65
N ILE A 862 -26.51 -5.99 -35.65
CA ILE A 862 -27.23 -6.95 -34.83
C ILE A 862 -27.04 -6.52 -33.38
N GLY A 863 -28.14 -6.29 -32.68
CA GLY A 863 -28.11 -5.84 -31.28
C GLY A 863 -27.30 -6.80 -30.40
N LEU A 864 -27.73 -8.05 -30.37
CA LEU A 864 -27.05 -9.15 -29.68
C LEU A 864 -27.11 -10.43 -30.50
N ARG A 865 -25.99 -11.12 -30.64
CA ARG A 865 -25.86 -12.47 -31.18
C ARG A 865 -25.32 -13.40 -30.10
N THR A 866 -26.00 -14.51 -29.85
CA THR A 866 -25.50 -15.56 -28.95
C THR A 866 -25.31 -16.86 -29.70
N SER A 867 -24.20 -17.56 -29.45
CA SER A 867 -23.92 -18.85 -30.09
C SER A 867 -23.30 -19.84 -29.10
N TRP A 868 -23.81 -21.08 -29.05
CA TRP A 868 -23.42 -22.09 -28.05
C TRP A 868 -23.48 -21.55 -26.59
N THR A 869 -24.51 -20.77 -26.27
CA THR A 869 -24.73 -20.19 -24.93
C THR A 869 -25.87 -20.89 -24.20
N THR A 870 -26.05 -20.63 -22.89
CA THR A 870 -27.27 -21.00 -22.16
C THR A 870 -27.55 -19.96 -21.07
N GLY A 871 -28.81 -19.64 -20.77
CA GLY A 871 -29.15 -18.76 -19.64
C GLY A 871 -30.28 -17.75 -19.93
N LEU A 872 -30.18 -16.57 -19.31
CA LEU A 872 -31.26 -15.58 -19.24
C LEU A 872 -30.98 -14.37 -20.14
N ILE A 873 -31.95 -14.00 -20.96
CA ILE A 873 -31.97 -12.75 -21.73
C ILE A 873 -33.28 -12.03 -21.42
N THR A 874 -33.26 -11.03 -20.54
CA THR A 874 -34.49 -10.42 -20.03
C THR A 874 -34.46 -8.90 -19.91
N ARG A 875 -35.60 -8.22 -20.11
CA ARG A 875 -35.72 -6.76 -19.92
C ARG A 875 -34.75 -5.92 -20.77
N ASN A 876 -34.28 -6.44 -21.91
CA ASN A 876 -33.43 -5.68 -22.82
C ASN A 876 -34.28 -4.95 -23.86
N THR A 877 -33.75 -3.85 -24.39
CA THR A 877 -34.36 -3.06 -25.47
C THR A 877 -33.47 -3.14 -26.70
N PHE A 878 -34.08 -3.37 -27.86
CA PHE A 878 -33.42 -3.47 -29.15
C PHE A 878 -34.12 -2.51 -30.12
N THR A 879 -33.46 -1.40 -30.45
CA THR A 879 -34.10 -0.31 -31.18
C THR A 879 -33.33 0.07 -32.45
N ALA A 880 -34.04 0.11 -33.58
CA ALA A 880 -33.49 0.60 -34.85
C ALA A 880 -32.19 -0.10 -35.30
N ASN A 881 -31.99 -1.37 -34.95
CA ASN A 881 -30.85 -2.13 -35.46
C ASN A 881 -31.06 -2.41 -36.96
N SER A 882 -29.96 -2.40 -37.73
CA SER A 882 -30.04 -2.40 -39.19
C SER A 882 -30.53 -3.74 -39.76
N LEU A 883 -30.24 -4.86 -39.11
CA LEU A 883 -30.71 -6.20 -39.49
C LEU A 883 -31.56 -6.89 -38.42
N ILE A 884 -30.98 -7.22 -37.27
CA ILE A 884 -31.66 -8.05 -36.25
C ILE A 884 -31.52 -7.40 -34.87
N GLY A 885 -32.58 -7.41 -34.07
CA GLY A 885 -32.48 -7.04 -32.66
C GLY A 885 -31.67 -8.07 -31.87
N LEU A 886 -32.23 -9.28 -31.71
CA LEU A 886 -31.60 -10.40 -31.02
C LEU A 886 -31.56 -11.63 -31.93
N ASN A 887 -30.37 -12.21 -32.10
CA ASN A 887 -30.16 -13.50 -32.74
C ASN A 887 -29.66 -14.53 -31.71
N VAL A 888 -30.39 -15.63 -31.55
CA VAL A 888 -30.03 -16.78 -30.70
C VAL A 888 -29.76 -17.99 -31.58
N ASP A 889 -28.49 -18.38 -31.67
CA ASP A 889 -27.97 -19.51 -32.43
C ASP A 889 -27.36 -20.54 -31.47
N SER A 890 -28.20 -21.07 -30.58
CA SER A 890 -27.77 -21.96 -29.50
C SER A 890 -28.82 -23.04 -29.23
N PRO A 891 -28.46 -24.34 -29.30
CA PRO A 891 -29.40 -25.44 -29.04
C PRO A 891 -29.67 -25.67 -27.53
N ASP A 892 -28.91 -25.02 -26.65
CA ASP A 892 -29.02 -25.19 -25.20
C ASP A 892 -30.16 -24.34 -24.58
N PRO A 893 -30.59 -24.63 -23.34
CA PRO A 893 -31.72 -23.94 -22.72
C PRO A 893 -31.55 -22.42 -22.61
N HIS A 894 -32.59 -21.67 -22.97
CA HIS A 894 -32.66 -20.22 -22.79
C HIS A 894 -34.02 -19.79 -22.25
N GLU A 895 -34.01 -18.76 -21.41
CA GLU A 895 -35.21 -17.99 -21.07
C GLU A 895 -35.07 -16.59 -21.67
N ILE A 896 -35.94 -16.27 -22.62
CA ILE A 896 -35.99 -14.99 -23.32
C ILE A 896 -37.30 -14.31 -22.93
N SER A 897 -37.25 -13.34 -22.02
CA SER A 897 -38.48 -12.74 -21.49
C SER A 897 -38.44 -11.25 -21.26
N HIS A 898 -39.58 -10.56 -21.41
CA HIS A 898 -39.72 -9.13 -21.13
C HIS A 898 -38.81 -8.22 -21.98
N ASN A 899 -38.34 -8.65 -23.15
CA ASN A 899 -37.54 -7.81 -24.04
C ASN A 899 -38.44 -6.98 -24.97
N LEU A 900 -37.93 -5.83 -25.41
CA LEU A 900 -38.59 -4.91 -26.34
C LEU A 900 -37.81 -4.81 -27.66
N PHE A 901 -38.46 -5.09 -28.79
CA PHE A 901 -37.88 -5.03 -30.13
C PHE A 901 -38.62 -4.00 -30.98
N THR A 902 -38.00 -2.85 -31.27
CA THR A 902 -38.67 -1.77 -32.01
C THR A 902 -37.88 -1.30 -33.23
N GLY A 903 -38.49 -1.29 -34.41
CA GLY A 903 -37.91 -0.66 -35.61
C GLY A 903 -36.66 -1.33 -36.19
N ASN A 904 -36.39 -2.60 -35.88
CA ASN A 904 -35.21 -3.32 -36.38
C ASN A 904 -35.41 -3.80 -37.83
N GLY A 905 -34.31 -4.11 -38.53
CA GLY A 905 -34.32 -4.71 -39.89
C GLY A 905 -34.42 -3.74 -41.06
N HIS A 906 -34.36 -2.43 -40.80
CA HIS A 906 -34.66 -1.37 -41.76
C HIS A 906 -33.63 -1.18 -42.91
N SER A 907 -32.44 -1.81 -42.82
CA SER A 907 -31.42 -1.68 -43.88
C SER A 907 -31.70 -2.56 -45.10
N GLU A 908 -32.39 -3.68 -44.91
CA GLU A 908 -32.82 -4.56 -45.99
C GLU A 908 -34.31 -4.32 -46.27
N LYS A 909 -34.57 -3.62 -47.39
CA LYS A 909 -35.91 -3.16 -47.76
C LYS A 909 -36.57 -4.04 -48.81
N ASP A 910 -35.85 -4.99 -49.41
CA ASP A 910 -36.42 -5.91 -50.40
C ASP A 910 -37.21 -7.03 -49.69
N PRO A 911 -38.55 -7.06 -49.79
CA PRO A 911 -39.37 -8.13 -49.24
C PRO A 911 -39.05 -9.51 -49.83
N ALA A 912 -38.37 -9.59 -50.98
CA ALA A 912 -37.92 -10.84 -51.60
C ALA A 912 -36.51 -11.29 -51.17
N SER A 913 -35.80 -10.49 -50.35
CA SER A 913 -34.47 -10.85 -49.85
C SER A 913 -34.52 -12.01 -48.86
N ASP A 914 -33.69 -13.04 -49.11
CA ASP A 914 -33.49 -14.20 -48.23
C ASP A 914 -32.74 -13.87 -46.93
N VAL A 915 -32.30 -12.62 -46.76
CA VAL A 915 -31.59 -12.18 -45.55
C VAL A 915 -32.56 -12.08 -44.38
N LEU A 916 -32.29 -12.86 -43.32
CA LEU A 916 -33.02 -12.81 -42.07
C LEU A 916 -32.88 -11.43 -41.41
N ARG A 917 -34.03 -10.84 -41.06
CA ARG A 917 -34.13 -9.51 -40.44
C ARG A 917 -35.38 -9.42 -39.57
N GLY A 918 -35.33 -8.60 -38.52
CA GLY A 918 -36.45 -8.44 -37.59
C GLY A 918 -36.08 -8.16 -36.15
N GLY A 919 -37.03 -8.37 -35.23
CA GLY A 919 -36.84 -8.23 -33.79
C GLY A 919 -36.02 -9.37 -33.19
N LEU A 920 -36.67 -10.50 -32.92
CA LEU A 920 -36.05 -11.72 -32.38
C LEU A 920 -35.95 -12.80 -33.45
N ILE A 921 -34.77 -13.41 -33.63
CA ILE A 921 -34.55 -14.58 -34.47
C ILE A 921 -33.91 -15.70 -33.62
N VAL A 922 -34.53 -16.88 -33.59
CA VAL A 922 -34.01 -18.10 -32.97
C VAL A 922 -33.69 -19.10 -34.07
N ASP A 923 -32.40 -19.24 -34.36
CA ASP A 923 -31.85 -20.05 -35.47
C ASP A 923 -31.19 -21.36 -34.97
N ALA A 924 -31.66 -21.91 -33.85
CA ALA A 924 -31.17 -23.19 -33.36
C ALA A 924 -31.89 -24.40 -34.00
N PRO A 925 -31.18 -25.52 -34.25
CA PRO A 925 -31.74 -26.70 -34.91
C PRO A 925 -32.67 -27.55 -34.02
N PHE A 926 -32.69 -27.29 -32.70
CA PHE A 926 -33.56 -27.96 -31.72
C PHE A 926 -34.01 -26.93 -30.68
N ASN A 927 -35.30 -26.55 -30.67
CA ASN A 927 -35.80 -25.44 -29.83
C ASN A 927 -36.60 -25.86 -28.59
N GLU A 928 -36.72 -27.16 -28.29
CA GLU A 928 -37.57 -27.70 -27.21
C GLU A 928 -37.23 -27.16 -25.81
N HIS A 929 -36.05 -26.58 -25.63
CA HIS A 929 -35.56 -26.04 -24.36
C HIS A 929 -35.47 -24.51 -24.31
N ILE A 930 -35.98 -23.83 -25.35
CA ILE A 930 -36.04 -22.37 -25.42
C ILE A 930 -37.44 -21.89 -25.01
N THR A 931 -37.49 -21.06 -23.98
CA THR A 931 -38.73 -20.40 -23.51
C THR A 931 -38.72 -18.94 -23.92
N VAL A 932 -39.75 -18.51 -24.66
CA VAL A 932 -39.94 -17.13 -25.11
C VAL A 932 -41.27 -16.62 -24.55
N SER A 933 -41.24 -15.72 -23.57
CA SER A 933 -42.45 -15.21 -22.90
C SER A 933 -42.43 -13.70 -22.66
N ASP A 934 -43.60 -13.06 -22.67
CA ASP A 934 -43.77 -11.66 -22.28
C ASP A 934 -42.90 -10.64 -23.06
N ASN A 935 -42.45 -11.00 -24.27
CA ASN A 935 -41.69 -10.08 -25.14
C ASN A 935 -42.63 -9.21 -25.99
N ARG A 936 -42.14 -8.04 -26.41
CA ARG A 936 -42.91 -7.11 -27.24
C ARG A 936 -42.12 -6.76 -28.49
N SER A 937 -42.69 -7.01 -29.68
CA SER A 937 -42.16 -6.51 -30.94
C SER A 937 -43.08 -5.46 -31.54
N ARG A 938 -42.47 -4.41 -32.11
CA ARG A 938 -43.20 -3.33 -32.75
C ARG A 938 -42.47 -2.74 -33.96
N ASP A 939 -43.20 -2.52 -35.04
CA ASP A 939 -42.75 -1.76 -36.22
C ASP A 939 -41.41 -2.26 -36.82
N ASN A 940 -41.09 -3.57 -36.70
CA ASN A 940 -39.88 -4.15 -37.29
C ASN A 940 -40.08 -4.49 -38.78
N PHE A 941 -39.02 -4.31 -39.57
CA PHE A 941 -38.93 -4.75 -40.96
C PHE A 941 -38.55 -6.25 -40.98
N GLY A 942 -39.29 -7.07 -41.71
CA GLY A 942 -39.23 -8.53 -41.62
C GLY A 942 -40.02 -9.09 -40.43
N TYR A 943 -39.42 -9.99 -39.66
CA TYR A 943 -40.10 -10.70 -38.57
C TYR A 943 -40.20 -9.83 -37.30
N GLY A 944 -41.33 -9.90 -36.60
CA GLY A 944 -41.41 -9.44 -35.22
C GLY A 944 -40.60 -10.36 -34.32
N MET A 945 -40.96 -11.66 -34.33
CA MET A 945 -40.24 -12.73 -33.64
C MET A 945 -40.31 -14.04 -34.46
N ARG A 946 -39.17 -14.68 -34.74
CA ARG A 946 -39.10 -15.93 -35.51
C ARG A 946 -38.32 -17.01 -34.77
N ALA A 947 -38.80 -18.24 -34.81
CA ALA A 947 -38.04 -19.43 -34.46
C ALA A 947 -38.16 -20.49 -35.57
N VAL A 948 -37.05 -21.17 -35.88
CA VAL A 948 -37.00 -22.25 -36.89
C VAL A 948 -37.91 -23.42 -36.49
N GLU A 949 -37.80 -23.87 -35.24
CA GLU A 949 -38.73 -24.80 -34.61
C GLU A 949 -39.56 -24.11 -33.52
N PRO A 950 -40.78 -24.58 -33.22
CA PRO A 950 -41.62 -23.97 -32.19
C PRO A 950 -40.93 -23.87 -30.82
N THR A 951 -40.96 -22.70 -30.20
CA THR A 951 -40.51 -22.50 -28.80
C THR A 951 -41.67 -22.67 -27.81
N THR A 952 -41.36 -22.76 -26.52
CA THR A 952 -42.37 -22.70 -25.44
C THR A 952 -42.56 -21.25 -24.93
N GLY A 953 -43.60 -21.01 -24.11
CA GLY A 953 -43.90 -19.70 -23.52
C GLY A 953 -45.13 -18.98 -24.12
N THR A 954 -45.59 -17.93 -23.44
CA THR A 954 -46.80 -17.16 -23.78
C THR A 954 -46.64 -15.68 -23.43
N GLY A 955 -47.62 -14.83 -23.76
CA GLY A 955 -47.61 -13.40 -23.40
C GLY A 955 -46.78 -12.52 -24.33
N ASN A 956 -46.24 -13.07 -25.42
CA ASN A 956 -45.55 -12.27 -26.43
C ASN A 956 -46.57 -11.48 -27.28
N THR A 957 -46.20 -10.28 -27.71
CA THR A 957 -47.05 -9.41 -28.54
C THR A 957 -46.28 -8.89 -29.74
N SER A 958 -46.91 -8.84 -30.91
CA SER A 958 -46.33 -8.29 -32.15
C SER A 958 -47.29 -7.32 -32.79
N SER A 959 -46.81 -6.12 -33.16
CA SER A 959 -47.65 -5.06 -33.69
C SER A 959 -46.93 -4.23 -34.75
N GLY A 960 -47.50 -4.08 -35.94
CA GLY A 960 -46.85 -3.31 -37.02
C GLY A 960 -45.61 -3.97 -37.65
N ASP A 961 -45.27 -5.20 -37.26
CA ASP A 961 -44.18 -5.98 -37.85
C ASP A 961 -44.60 -6.61 -39.19
N GLN A 962 -43.75 -6.58 -40.22
CA GLN A 962 -44.13 -7.00 -41.59
C GLN A 962 -44.54 -8.48 -41.71
N LEU A 963 -43.85 -9.38 -41.01
CA LEU A 963 -44.07 -10.82 -41.04
C LEU A 963 -44.60 -11.37 -39.71
N GLY A 964 -44.89 -10.50 -38.73
CA GLY A 964 -45.43 -10.90 -37.42
C GLY A 964 -44.57 -11.93 -36.69
N CYS A 965 -45.21 -12.88 -36.00
CA CYS A 965 -44.53 -13.98 -35.32
C CYS A 965 -44.61 -15.30 -36.11
N VAL A 966 -43.47 -16.00 -36.20
CA VAL A 966 -43.37 -17.33 -36.85
C VAL A 966 -42.65 -18.30 -35.93
N GLY A 967 -43.25 -19.46 -35.62
CA GLY A 967 -42.66 -20.41 -34.68
C GLY A 967 -42.66 -19.95 -33.21
N ILE A 968 -43.17 -18.75 -32.92
CA ILE A 968 -43.33 -18.18 -31.58
C ILE A 968 -44.79 -17.75 -31.41
N LYS A 969 -45.39 -18.07 -30.26
CA LYS A 969 -46.79 -17.71 -29.97
C LYS A 969 -46.89 -16.24 -29.55
N CYS A 970 -47.63 -15.45 -30.32
CA CYS A 970 -47.91 -14.04 -30.06
C CYS A 970 -49.42 -13.77 -30.08
N GLU A 971 -49.85 -12.77 -29.31
CA GLU A 971 -51.19 -12.18 -29.33
C GLU A 971 -51.33 -11.08 -30.38
#